data_AF-A0A958KUM8-F1
#
_entry.id   AF-A0A958KUM8-F1
#
_cell.length_a   1.000
_cell.length_b   1.000
_cell.length_c   1.000
_cell.angle_alpha   90.00
_cell.angle_beta   90.00
_cell.angle_gamma   90.00
#
_symmetry.space_group_name_H-M   'P 1'
#
loop_
_entity.id
_entity.type
_entity.pdbx_description
1 polymer ?
#
loop_
_entity_poly.entity_id
_entity_poly.type
_entity_poly.pdbx_seq_one_letter_code
_entity_poly.pdbx_strand_id
1 'polypeptide(L)'
;MLTSQTNTTQVRPHIEILHPRPEHFADIQELCRKVYPFTKPWSIDQLESHRAYFPDGQLIAVNMVSGKVVGLAFSLIISWDDYSPQDNWTDFTSGGFFHNHNPKRGKTLYGAEVMVDPEMRGLGIGKLLYQGRQEIAYKYGLKRIRAGARLRGYSKFKDKFLPNEYVKEVMEKRIYDPTLSFQLNQGFTAIDVAKNYLFNDPESLGFAAVIEWLNPQVITEKDIKKQKESVEAFLTNEKYVSEFLPRELHRLVRKSTLALGDVIRETEGQKFYNSIENYRVTLKKMRGSTTQDKLSKLMSSVEKESAADQLKIAHAFALQLEIVNVCETAYRTWRLRQKPTPQGLKKRLDLKFVLTAHPTEARSPIVVELLRKLSDLLIDGIHNNFVFSEQELLSQIRLLWLMPLSKRKLPTVIDEAEFLFSMVFSEKVFDFFVSKKPSYDLKLRTWVGGDKDGHPGVNADVMKSCLALSREHVLQVLENKLLTVIEDLGRVESSASKGSPVDTIKSLIKDLDSLKKISTGDGNRVKKWCMKFNKLLRSSNPLVSKHYQIILIAQMLKIFPAFVLPIELREDAGEIKLALTDKQSPIRQMIRELRKISGALSVIFYARGLVISHCESAEDIENASKLAMLAGRTKAFPIIPLFESKEALVQAKKILKSWLAKKSNVEQARRHWFGHIEVMLGYSDSAKEIGVLPSRILIQKAMQDIENTLRPSGIKPVFFHGSGGSVARGGGSLKEQVSWWPNSAMEKPKITVQGEMIQRLFATKEILNSQCSHLSNEAMRRRVKKIKSVASSSLHHFSSFVEAEYKKLLSDGEKLELLLESSPYRYLDVLRIGSRPAKRRKDGETFSISSLRAIPWVLCWTQNRALLPTWWGIGTAWKSISAEDKEKLKIEFKENPFFSSFVKSLGFTLGKVELNVWKLYFKNSPESQAFFKQMESEFKFAIDFVTTMSGDKNLIWHRPWLEESIRLRAPHIHILNILQLIAMRRYDEPLLKETLVGIACGMLTTG
;
A
#
# COMPACT_ATOMS: atom_id res chain seq x y z
N MET A 1 10.99 55.64 51.49
CA MET A 1 10.42 56.17 52.75
C MET A 1 9.91 55.01 53.58
N LEU A 2 10.27 55.00 54.86
CA LEU A 2 9.94 53.98 55.86
C LEU A 2 8.43 53.86 56.06
N THR A 3 7.91 52.64 56.28
CA THR A 3 7.48 52.11 57.59
C THR A 3 6.61 50.85 57.45
N SER A 4 7.11 49.75 58.03
CA SER A 4 6.39 48.84 58.95
C SER A 4 6.82 47.38 58.72
N GLN A 5 7.78 46.95 59.53
CA GLN A 5 7.98 45.55 59.82
C GLN A 5 6.75 45.06 60.59
N THR A 6 6.01 44.11 60.01
CA THR A 6 5.30 43.10 60.79
C THR A 6 6.00 41.78 60.53
N ASN A 7 6.87 41.41 61.48
CA ASN A 7 7.36 40.05 61.63
C ASN A 7 6.15 39.16 61.94
N THR A 8 5.63 38.48 60.91
CA THR A 8 4.95 37.21 61.10
C THR A 8 5.95 36.12 60.72
N THR A 9 6.52 35.48 61.73
CA THR A 9 7.20 34.21 61.62
C THR A 9 6.20 33.20 61.02
N GLN A 10 6.18 33.07 59.68
CA GLN A 10 5.47 31.98 59.03
C GLN A 10 6.11 30.67 59.49
N VAL A 11 5.44 29.99 60.42
CA VAL A 11 5.69 28.59 60.75
C VAL A 11 5.66 27.82 59.42
N ARG A 12 6.82 27.37 58.94
CA ARG A 12 6.85 26.51 57.75
C ARG A 12 6.09 25.23 58.11
N PRO A 13 5.07 24.84 57.33
CA PRO A 13 4.35 23.60 57.61
C PRO A 13 5.33 22.43 57.58
N HIS A 14 5.23 21.53 58.56
CA HIS A 14 6.03 20.31 58.60
C HIS A 14 5.51 19.34 57.53
N ILE A 15 6.13 19.37 56.35
CA ILE A 15 5.74 18.55 55.20
C ILE A 15 6.68 17.35 55.07
N GLU A 16 6.11 16.16 55.01
CA GLU A 16 6.84 14.93 54.70
C GLU A 16 6.42 14.34 53.35
N ILE A 17 7.37 13.72 52.64
CA ILE A 17 7.10 12.98 51.42
C ILE A 17 6.90 11.50 51.77
N LEU A 18 5.71 10.98 51.46
CA LEU A 18 5.30 9.61 51.76
C LEU A 18 4.83 8.89 50.49
N HIS A 19 4.66 7.57 50.58
CA HIS A 19 3.97 6.78 49.55
C HIS A 19 2.48 6.65 49.89
N PRO A 20 1.58 6.79 48.89
CA PRO A 20 0.14 6.74 49.12
C PRO A 20 -0.33 5.36 49.60
N ARG A 21 -1.35 5.39 50.45
CA ARG A 21 -2.05 4.25 51.04
C ARG A 21 -3.56 4.48 50.87
N PRO A 22 -4.43 3.46 50.98
CA PRO A 22 -5.85 3.62 50.73
C PRO A 22 -6.51 4.75 51.54
N GLU A 23 -6.06 4.97 52.78
CA GLU A 23 -6.51 6.08 53.63
C GLU A 23 -6.27 7.47 53.03
N HIS A 24 -5.28 7.62 52.14
CA HIS A 24 -4.94 8.89 51.49
C HIS A 24 -5.72 9.16 50.19
N PHE A 25 -6.49 8.20 49.67
CA PHE A 25 -7.12 8.32 48.35
C PHE A 25 -8.18 9.41 48.28
N ALA A 26 -8.95 9.59 49.35
CA ALA A 26 -9.96 10.64 49.44
C ALA A 26 -9.31 12.03 49.33
N ASP A 27 -8.24 12.27 50.09
CA ASP A 27 -7.47 13.51 50.08
C ASP A 27 -6.79 13.77 48.72
N ILE A 28 -6.26 12.72 48.08
CA ILE A 28 -5.71 12.81 46.72
C ILE A 28 -6.79 13.28 45.73
N GLN A 29 -7.99 12.70 45.79
CA GLN A 29 -9.09 13.13 44.92
C GLN A 29 -9.56 14.56 45.24
N GLU A 30 -9.58 14.96 46.51
CA GLU A 30 -9.88 16.34 46.94
C GLU A 30 -8.86 17.32 46.34
N LEU A 31 -7.57 17.03 46.48
CA LEU A 31 -6.48 17.81 45.90
C LEU A 31 -6.61 17.90 44.37
N CYS A 32 -6.90 16.80 43.68
CA CYS A 32 -7.10 16.81 42.23
C CYS A 32 -8.25 17.74 41.81
N ARG A 33 -9.39 17.69 42.51
CA ARG A 33 -10.52 18.59 42.24
C ARG A 33 -10.16 20.06 42.48
N LYS A 34 -9.36 20.35 43.52
CA LYS A 34 -8.90 21.70 43.85
C LYS A 34 -7.93 22.26 42.80
N VAL A 35 -7.02 21.43 42.28
CA VAL A 35 -5.98 21.86 41.33
C VAL A 35 -6.49 21.88 39.89
N TYR A 36 -7.34 20.92 39.51
CA TYR A 36 -7.92 20.78 38.18
C TYR A 36 -9.43 20.51 38.24
N PRO A 37 -10.26 21.52 38.52
CA PRO A 37 -11.71 21.37 38.69
C PRO A 37 -12.44 20.90 37.42
N PHE A 38 -11.80 21.03 36.25
CA PHE A 38 -12.37 20.66 34.95
C PHE A 38 -12.01 19.25 34.49
N THR A 39 -11.23 18.50 35.27
CA THR A 39 -10.82 17.12 34.96
C THR A 39 -11.33 16.16 36.02
N LYS A 40 -11.63 14.92 35.62
CA LYS A 40 -11.96 13.87 36.59
C LYS A 40 -10.72 13.58 37.45
N PRO A 41 -10.86 13.48 38.78
CA PRO A 41 -9.77 13.03 39.65
C PRO A 41 -9.44 11.56 39.35
N TRP A 42 -8.28 11.11 39.82
CA TRP A 42 -7.88 9.71 39.75
C TRP A 42 -8.94 8.78 40.39
N SER A 43 -9.34 7.72 39.68
CA SER A 43 -10.23 6.72 40.27
C SER A 43 -9.50 5.89 41.31
N ILE A 44 -10.25 5.28 42.23
CA ILE A 44 -9.68 4.36 43.23
C ILE A 44 -8.95 3.21 42.53
N ASP A 45 -9.53 2.62 41.48
CA ASP A 45 -8.89 1.55 40.70
C ASP A 45 -7.56 1.99 40.07
N GLN A 46 -7.47 3.23 39.58
CA GLN A 46 -6.23 3.76 39.03
C GLN A 46 -5.17 3.93 40.14
N LEU A 47 -5.55 4.48 41.29
CA LEU A 47 -4.64 4.65 42.42
C LEU A 47 -4.14 3.30 42.98
N GLU A 48 -5.01 2.30 43.07
CA GLU A 48 -4.59 0.93 43.43
C GLU A 48 -3.67 0.32 42.38
N SER A 49 -3.96 0.52 41.09
CA SER A 49 -3.07 0.08 40.01
C SER A 49 -1.69 0.71 40.12
N HIS A 50 -1.60 2.02 40.39
CA HIS A 50 -0.30 2.70 40.56
C HIS A 50 0.52 2.09 41.68
N ARG A 51 -0.12 1.79 42.82
CA ARG A 51 0.53 1.15 43.98
C ARG A 51 0.96 -0.29 43.67
N ALA A 52 0.16 -1.04 42.92
CA ALA A 52 0.46 -2.42 42.57
C ALA A 52 1.66 -2.52 41.60
N TYR A 53 1.72 -1.64 40.59
CA TYR A 53 2.76 -1.72 39.55
C TYR A 53 4.05 -1.00 39.92
N PHE A 54 4.00 0.16 40.59
CA PHE A 54 5.20 0.91 40.95
C PHE A 54 5.01 1.78 42.18
N PRO A 55 4.99 1.19 43.40
CA PRO A 55 4.72 1.91 44.63
C PRO A 55 5.75 3.02 44.90
N ASP A 56 7.03 2.74 44.68
CA ASP A 56 8.13 3.72 44.82
C ASP A 56 7.92 4.97 43.94
N GLY A 57 7.25 4.82 42.80
CA GLY A 57 6.98 5.90 41.85
C GLY A 57 5.90 6.89 42.28
N GLN A 58 5.17 6.56 43.35
CA GLN A 58 4.01 7.34 43.79
C GLN A 58 4.38 8.09 45.06
N LEU A 59 4.43 9.42 44.98
CA LEU A 59 4.78 10.30 46.08
C LEU A 59 3.60 11.20 46.42
N ILE A 60 3.36 11.39 47.72
CA ILE A 60 2.44 12.38 48.27
C ILE A 60 3.19 13.25 49.28
N ALA A 61 2.84 14.53 49.35
CA ALA A 61 3.32 15.45 50.36
C ALA A 61 2.21 15.61 51.41
N VAL A 62 2.48 15.22 52.65
CA VAL A 62 1.51 15.27 53.74
C VAL A 62 1.91 16.35 54.73
N ASN A 63 0.95 17.19 55.11
CA ASN A 63 1.14 18.12 56.21
C ASN A 63 0.95 17.35 57.52
N MET A 64 2.05 17.14 58.25
CA MET A 64 2.04 16.30 59.46
C MET A 64 1.23 16.90 60.62
N VAL A 65 0.91 18.20 60.55
CA VAL A 65 0.07 18.86 61.56
C VAL A 65 -1.41 18.59 61.29
N SER A 66 -1.84 18.62 60.03
CA SER A 66 -3.25 18.42 59.67
C SER A 66 -3.58 16.99 59.20
N GLY A 67 -2.56 16.16 58.95
CA GLY A 67 -2.70 14.83 58.35
C GLY A 67 -3.10 14.84 56.86
N LYS A 68 -3.33 16.02 56.25
CA LYS A 68 -3.87 16.12 54.88
C LYS A 68 -2.80 16.04 53.80
N VAL A 69 -3.16 15.43 52.67
CA VAL A 69 -2.35 15.47 51.44
C VAL A 69 -2.40 16.85 50.80
N VAL A 70 -1.26 17.53 50.72
CA VAL A 70 -1.10 18.90 50.18
C VAL A 70 -0.32 18.95 48.87
N GLY A 71 0.17 17.81 48.40
CA GLY A 71 0.84 17.67 47.10
C GLY A 71 0.98 16.21 46.68
N LEU A 72 1.21 15.96 45.39
CA LEU A 72 1.49 14.62 44.87
C LEU A 72 2.40 14.67 43.64
N ALA A 73 3.11 13.57 43.39
CA ALA A 73 3.88 13.32 42.19
C ALA A 73 3.83 11.83 41.84
N PHE A 74 3.14 11.49 40.75
CA PHE A 74 3.03 10.12 40.27
C PHE A 74 3.93 9.87 39.08
N SER A 75 4.57 8.70 39.06
CA SER A 75 5.60 8.37 38.09
C SER A 75 5.59 6.89 37.72
N LEU A 76 6.14 6.56 36.56
CA LEU A 76 6.40 5.19 36.12
C LEU A 76 7.67 5.10 35.27
N ILE A 77 8.34 3.95 35.30
CA ILE A 77 9.49 3.68 34.43
C ILE A 77 9.01 3.21 33.07
N ILE A 78 9.48 3.87 32.00
CA ILE A 78 9.15 3.52 30.62
C ILE A 78 10.39 3.40 29.73
N SER A 79 10.25 2.61 28.67
CA SER A 79 11.14 2.67 27.51
C SER A 79 10.72 3.84 26.65
N TRP A 80 11.30 5.02 26.90
CA TRP A 80 10.94 6.24 26.16
C TRP A 80 11.07 6.07 24.64
N ASP A 81 12.00 5.24 24.19
CA ASP A 81 12.22 4.97 22.77
C ASP A 81 11.07 4.19 22.10
N ASP A 82 10.05 3.80 22.86
CA ASP A 82 8.81 3.21 22.33
C ASP A 82 7.76 4.29 21.99
N TYR A 83 7.98 5.53 22.45
CA TYR A 83 7.01 6.64 22.36
C TYR A 83 7.54 7.84 21.56
N SER A 84 6.63 8.52 20.87
CA SER A 84 6.85 9.83 20.27
C SER A 84 6.65 10.93 21.31
N PRO A 85 7.42 12.04 21.29
CA PRO A 85 7.15 13.22 22.13
C PRO A 85 5.75 13.83 21.92
N GLN A 86 5.12 13.55 20.76
CA GLN A 86 3.73 13.93 20.47
C GLN A 86 2.70 12.88 20.93
N ASP A 87 3.13 11.80 21.60
CA ASP A 87 2.18 10.82 22.09
C ASP A 87 1.28 11.41 23.19
N ASN A 88 0.03 10.95 23.26
CA ASN A 88 -0.91 11.50 24.23
C ASN A 88 -0.53 11.00 25.62
N TRP A 89 -0.85 11.78 26.65
CA TRP A 89 -0.65 11.38 28.04
C TRP A 89 -1.28 10.01 28.36
N THR A 90 -2.42 9.68 27.76
CA THR A 90 -3.09 8.37 27.88
C THR A 90 -2.23 7.21 27.36
N ASP A 91 -1.39 7.42 26.35
CA ASP A 91 -0.49 6.39 25.82
C ASP A 91 0.67 6.12 26.78
N PHE A 92 1.24 7.18 27.36
CA PHE A 92 2.34 7.09 28.32
C PHE A 92 1.92 6.50 29.67
N THR A 93 0.63 6.51 29.97
CA THR A 93 0.08 6.08 31.26
C THR A 93 -0.85 4.88 31.16
N SER A 94 -1.01 4.28 29.97
CA SER A 94 -1.98 3.19 29.70
C SER A 94 -3.40 3.56 30.16
N GLY A 95 -3.90 4.74 29.76
CA GLY A 95 -5.20 5.24 30.19
C GLY A 95 -5.25 5.63 31.67
N GLY A 96 -4.10 5.96 32.26
CA GLY A 96 -3.98 6.28 33.67
C GLY A 96 -3.83 5.08 34.61
N PHE A 97 -3.65 3.86 34.12
CA PHE A 97 -3.48 2.65 34.96
C PHE A 97 -2.02 2.22 35.16
N PHE A 98 -1.09 2.75 34.36
CA PHE A 98 0.35 2.45 34.41
C PHE A 98 0.72 0.98 34.10
N HIS A 99 -0.13 0.22 33.39
CA HIS A 99 0.17 -1.15 32.95
C HIS A 99 1.43 -1.26 32.05
N ASN A 100 1.89 -0.14 31.50
CA ASN A 100 3.08 -0.04 30.68
C ASN A 100 4.37 0.22 31.51
N HIS A 101 4.31 0.14 32.84
CA HIS A 101 5.48 0.19 33.71
C HIS A 101 6.49 -0.91 33.32
N ASN A 102 7.72 -0.52 32.96
CA ASN A 102 8.74 -1.43 32.45
C ASN A 102 10.11 -1.16 33.07
N PRO A 103 10.38 -1.68 34.28
CA PRO A 103 11.66 -1.46 34.96
C PRO A 103 12.81 -2.27 34.34
N LYS A 104 12.51 -3.33 33.57
CA LYS A 104 13.53 -4.19 32.94
C LYS A 104 14.22 -3.51 31.76
N ARG A 105 13.44 -2.91 30.85
CA ARG A 105 13.95 -2.26 29.62
C ARG A 105 14.01 -0.74 29.75
N GLY A 106 13.14 -0.16 30.58
CA GLY A 106 13.01 1.29 30.71
C GLY A 106 14.23 1.95 31.33
N LYS A 107 14.57 3.13 30.80
CA LYS A 107 15.67 3.97 31.30
C LYS A 107 15.22 5.40 31.59
N THR A 108 13.91 5.63 31.61
CA THR A 108 13.32 6.95 31.81
C THR A 108 12.23 6.86 32.86
N LEU A 109 12.33 7.70 33.90
CA LEU A 109 11.23 7.95 34.81
C LEU A 109 10.28 8.95 34.14
N TYR A 110 9.08 8.51 33.80
CA TYR A 110 8.04 9.41 33.29
C TYR A 110 7.25 9.99 34.45
N GLY A 111 7.28 11.31 34.61
CA GLY A 111 6.44 12.04 35.55
C GLY A 111 5.05 12.19 34.95
N ALA A 112 4.13 11.33 35.36
CA ALA A 112 2.76 11.29 34.84
C ALA A 112 1.90 12.45 35.39
N GLU A 113 2.11 12.83 36.65
CA GLU A 113 1.32 13.90 37.28
C GLU A 113 2.10 14.62 38.37
N VAL A 114 1.91 15.92 38.54
CA VAL A 114 2.43 16.66 39.70
C VAL A 114 1.44 17.75 40.11
N MET A 115 1.04 17.74 41.38
CA MET A 115 0.11 18.72 41.91
C MET A 115 0.59 19.24 43.26
N VAL A 116 0.34 20.52 43.50
CA VAL A 116 0.54 21.17 44.80
C VAL A 116 -0.69 22.01 45.07
N ASP A 117 -1.21 21.92 46.29
CA ASP A 117 -2.36 22.69 46.75
C ASP A 117 -2.14 24.18 46.41
N PRO A 118 -3.08 24.84 45.70
CA PRO A 118 -2.94 26.24 45.29
C PRO A 118 -2.58 27.21 46.42
N GLU A 119 -3.09 26.98 47.63
CA GLU A 119 -2.87 27.84 48.81
C GLU A 119 -1.51 27.61 49.46
N MET A 120 -0.86 26.47 49.15
CA MET A 120 0.43 26.06 49.73
C MET A 120 1.59 26.24 48.75
N ARG A 121 1.35 26.85 47.58
CA ARG A 121 2.39 27.14 46.58
C ARG A 121 3.38 28.16 47.14
N GLY A 122 4.64 28.04 46.73
CA GLY A 122 5.73 28.90 47.25
C GLY A 122 6.39 28.40 48.54
N LEU A 123 5.81 27.39 49.21
CA LEU A 123 6.34 26.81 50.45
C LEU A 123 7.36 25.68 50.23
N GLY A 124 7.82 25.46 49.00
CA GLY A 124 8.84 24.45 48.67
C GLY A 124 8.33 23.02 48.44
N ILE A 125 7.03 22.74 48.58
CA ILE A 125 6.44 21.39 48.38
C ILE A 125 6.78 20.81 47.00
N GLY A 126 6.64 21.60 45.94
CA GLY A 126 6.99 21.16 44.59
C GLY A 126 8.46 20.77 44.45
N LYS A 127 9.36 21.48 45.15
CA LYS A 127 10.80 21.15 45.15
C LYS A 127 11.05 19.79 45.80
N LEU A 128 10.41 19.52 46.94
CA LEU A 128 10.50 18.22 47.62
C LEU A 128 10.00 17.07 46.73
N LEU A 129 8.89 17.25 46.02
CA LEU A 129 8.34 16.24 45.11
C LEU A 129 9.27 15.95 43.91
N TYR A 130 9.92 16.97 43.34
CA TYR A 130 10.90 16.78 42.27
C TYR A 130 12.21 16.16 42.77
N GLN A 131 12.64 16.49 43.99
CA GLN A 131 13.78 15.83 44.65
C GLN A 131 13.48 14.33 44.86
N GLY A 132 12.30 13.98 45.35
CA GLY A 132 11.89 12.58 45.48
C GLY A 132 11.91 11.82 44.13
N ARG A 133 11.54 12.48 43.03
CA ARG A 133 11.70 11.88 41.68
C ARG A 133 13.15 11.68 41.27
N GLN A 134 14.04 12.61 41.62
CA GLN A 134 15.47 12.47 41.38
C GLN A 134 16.04 11.29 42.19
N GLU A 135 15.65 11.16 43.46
CA GLU A 135 16.00 10.01 44.30
C GLU A 135 15.55 8.68 43.71
N ILE A 136 14.33 8.59 43.18
CA ILE A 136 13.86 7.41 42.44
C ILE A 136 14.73 7.16 41.20
N ALA A 137 15.04 8.20 40.42
CA ALA A 137 15.90 8.06 39.24
C ALA A 137 17.32 7.57 39.60
N TYR A 138 17.88 8.02 40.72
CA TYR A 138 19.15 7.53 41.25
C TYR A 138 19.04 6.06 41.71
N LYS A 139 18.05 5.74 42.55
CA LYS A 139 17.81 4.39 43.09
C LYS A 139 17.71 3.32 42.00
N TYR A 140 17.03 3.64 40.90
CA TYR A 140 16.81 2.71 39.79
C TYR A 140 17.84 2.85 38.65
N GLY A 141 18.88 3.67 38.81
CA GLY A 141 19.91 3.88 37.79
C GLY A 141 19.34 4.37 36.45
N LEU A 142 18.29 5.18 36.50
CA LEU A 142 17.59 5.67 35.31
C LEU A 142 18.36 6.84 34.71
N LYS A 143 18.44 6.88 33.38
CA LYS A 143 19.21 7.92 32.68
C LYS A 143 18.65 9.32 32.84
N ARG A 144 17.34 9.43 33.04
CA ARG A 144 16.62 10.70 32.94
C ARG A 144 15.23 10.64 33.53
N ILE A 145 14.69 11.82 33.79
CA ILE A 145 13.27 12.07 34.08
C ILE A 145 12.68 12.84 32.89
N ARG A 146 11.50 12.46 32.42
CA ARG A 146 10.74 13.22 31.41
C ARG A 146 9.30 13.45 31.88
N ALA A 147 8.74 14.60 31.56
CA ALA A 147 7.36 14.95 31.92
C ALA A 147 6.75 15.99 30.96
N GLY A 148 5.43 16.18 31.05
CA GLY A 148 4.73 17.30 30.43
C GLY A 148 4.65 18.51 31.36
N ALA A 149 5.15 19.64 30.90
CA ALA A 149 5.06 20.94 31.54
C ALA A 149 3.86 21.71 30.97
N ARG A 150 2.71 21.66 31.66
CA ARG A 150 1.50 22.41 31.25
C ARG A 150 1.82 23.89 31.04
N LEU A 151 1.59 24.42 29.83
CA LEU A 151 1.89 25.81 29.49
C LEU A 151 0.80 26.76 30.00
N ARG A 152 0.74 26.93 31.31
CA ARG A 152 -0.36 27.62 31.99
C ARG A 152 -0.52 29.08 31.55
N GLY A 153 0.55 29.75 31.13
CA GLY A 153 0.49 31.13 30.65
C GLY A 153 0.11 31.29 29.17
N TYR A 154 0.06 30.21 28.39
CA TYR A 154 0.06 30.29 26.92
C TYR A 154 -1.17 31.00 26.33
N SER A 155 -2.36 30.83 26.90
CA SER A 155 -3.58 31.45 26.37
C SER A 155 -3.50 32.98 26.25
N LYS A 156 -2.69 33.64 27.09
CA LYS A 156 -2.44 35.09 27.06
C LYS A 156 -1.55 35.54 25.89
N PHE A 157 -0.86 34.59 25.27
CA PHE A 157 0.18 34.83 24.25
C PHE A 157 -0.14 34.14 22.91
N LYS A 158 -1.26 33.42 22.80
CA LYS A 158 -1.66 32.63 21.63
C LYS A 158 -1.67 33.41 20.32
N ASP A 159 -1.98 34.71 20.37
CA ASP A 159 -2.08 35.58 19.19
C ASP A 159 -0.72 36.17 18.78
N LYS A 160 0.31 36.01 19.62
CA LYS A 160 1.67 36.54 19.40
C LYS A 160 2.68 35.46 19.08
N PHE A 161 2.50 34.25 19.61
CA PHE A 161 3.46 33.16 19.50
C PHE A 161 2.78 31.83 19.23
N LEU A 162 3.39 31.03 18.35
CA LEU A 162 3.14 29.59 18.32
C LEU A 162 3.61 28.94 19.64
N PRO A 163 3.08 27.76 20.02
CA PRO A 163 3.41 27.13 21.31
C PRO A 163 4.92 26.86 21.51
N ASN A 164 5.62 26.48 20.45
CA ASN A 164 7.07 26.26 20.44
C ASN A 164 7.85 27.57 20.62
N GLU A 165 7.41 28.65 19.98
CA GLU A 165 7.99 29.99 20.15
C GLU A 165 7.79 30.49 21.58
N TYR A 166 6.59 30.32 22.13
CA TYR A 166 6.30 30.65 23.53
C TYR A 166 7.25 29.92 24.50
N VAL A 167 7.43 28.61 24.31
CA VAL A 167 8.37 27.82 25.14
C VAL A 167 9.81 28.32 25.00
N LYS A 168 10.24 28.68 23.79
CA LYS A 168 11.55 29.27 23.56
C LYS A 168 11.74 30.58 24.33
N GLU A 169 10.76 31.48 24.27
CA GLU A 169 10.79 32.74 25.02
C GLU A 169 10.86 32.51 26.54
N VAL A 170 10.21 31.45 27.05
CA VAL A 170 10.29 31.05 28.46
C VAL A 170 11.68 30.48 28.81
N MET A 171 12.26 29.63 27.94
CA MET A 171 13.61 29.09 28.12
C MET A 171 14.67 30.19 28.13
N GLU A 172 14.50 31.21 27.30
CA GLU A 172 15.39 32.38 27.20
C GLU A 172 15.08 33.44 28.27
N LYS A 173 14.17 33.13 29.22
CA LYS A 173 13.78 33.95 30.37
C LYS A 173 13.19 35.32 29.99
N ARG A 174 12.68 35.48 28.77
CA ARG A 174 11.95 36.69 28.34
C ARG A 174 10.47 36.66 28.73
N ILE A 175 9.90 35.47 28.88
CA ILE A 175 8.55 35.24 29.37
C ILE A 175 8.59 34.37 30.62
N TYR A 176 7.74 34.67 31.59
CA TYR A 176 7.52 33.83 32.76
C TYR A 176 6.27 32.96 32.58
N ASP A 177 6.45 31.63 32.60
CA ASP A 177 5.35 30.66 32.69
C ASP A 177 5.39 29.99 34.08
N PRO A 178 4.29 30.01 34.87
CA PRO A 178 4.31 29.51 36.25
C PRO A 178 4.75 28.06 36.41
N THR A 179 4.46 27.19 35.43
CA THR A 179 4.78 25.76 35.50
C THR A 179 6.16 25.51 34.92
N LEU A 180 6.37 25.96 33.67
CA LEU A 180 7.59 25.67 32.93
C LEU A 180 8.80 26.39 33.55
N SER A 181 8.69 27.67 33.92
CA SER A 181 9.79 28.39 34.56
C SER A 181 10.19 27.75 35.90
N PHE A 182 9.24 27.25 36.68
CA PHE A 182 9.55 26.50 37.90
C PHE A 182 10.33 25.21 37.62
N GLN A 183 9.90 24.42 36.63
CA GLN A 183 10.53 23.15 36.28
C GLN A 183 11.93 23.33 35.69
N LEU A 184 12.13 24.37 34.86
CA LEU A 184 13.46 24.75 34.36
C LEU A 184 14.41 25.08 35.52
N ASN A 185 13.92 25.77 36.57
CA ASN A 185 14.71 26.05 37.78
C ASN A 185 15.03 24.79 38.61
N GLN A 186 14.35 23.66 38.40
CA GLN A 186 14.71 22.36 38.99
C GLN A 186 15.75 21.59 38.14
N GLY A 187 16.34 22.23 37.13
CA GLY A 187 17.38 21.64 36.26
C GLY A 187 16.83 20.87 35.07
N PHE A 188 15.53 21.00 34.75
CA PHE A 188 14.97 20.44 33.53
C PHE A 188 15.28 21.34 32.33
N THR A 189 15.28 20.75 31.14
CA THR A 189 15.36 21.45 29.87
C THR A 189 14.13 21.09 29.03
N ALA A 190 13.48 22.06 28.40
CA ALA A 190 12.42 21.78 27.43
C ALA A 190 13.03 21.31 26.11
N ILE A 191 12.52 20.19 25.61
CA ILE A 191 13.06 19.49 24.43
C ILE A 191 12.02 19.35 23.31
N ASP A 192 10.75 19.68 23.57
CA ASP A 192 9.64 19.57 22.61
C ASP A 192 8.36 20.27 23.12
N VAL A 193 7.30 20.27 22.29
CA VAL A 193 5.94 20.65 22.71
C VAL A 193 4.93 19.55 22.35
N ALA A 194 4.19 19.08 23.35
CA ALA A 194 3.08 18.17 23.20
C ALA A 194 1.77 18.92 22.92
N LYS A 195 0.94 18.36 22.02
CA LYS A 195 -0.40 18.85 21.68
C LYS A 195 -1.46 17.93 22.30
N ASN A 196 -2.69 18.43 22.46
CA ASN A 196 -3.79 17.72 23.12
C ASN A 196 -3.51 17.30 24.58
N TYR A 197 -2.58 18.00 25.24
CA TYR A 197 -2.29 17.83 26.66
C TYR A 197 -3.34 18.57 27.48
N LEU A 198 -4.22 17.85 28.19
CA LEU A 198 -5.40 18.44 28.85
C LEU A 198 -6.21 19.29 27.85
N PHE A 199 -6.68 18.69 26.76
CA PHE A 199 -7.26 19.38 25.60
C PHE A 199 -8.34 20.45 25.91
N ASN A 200 -9.11 20.28 26.99
CA ASN A 200 -10.15 21.23 27.41
C ASN A 200 -9.65 22.33 28.37
N ASP A 201 -8.35 22.43 28.62
CA ASP A 201 -7.79 23.40 29.55
C ASP A 201 -7.74 24.81 28.93
N PRO A 202 -8.49 25.80 29.48
CA PRO A 202 -8.55 27.15 28.92
C PRO A 202 -7.24 27.94 29.09
N GLU A 203 -6.36 27.55 30.02
CA GLU A 203 -5.10 28.25 30.27
C GLU A 203 -4.00 27.81 29.29
N SER A 204 -3.84 26.49 29.10
CA SER A 204 -2.81 25.97 28.20
C SER A 204 -3.26 25.74 26.76
N LEU A 205 -4.58 25.79 26.49
CA LEU A 205 -5.18 25.48 25.18
C LEU A 205 -4.78 24.10 24.64
N GLY A 206 -4.53 23.14 25.55
CA GLY A 206 -4.14 21.79 25.17
C GLY A 206 -2.63 21.59 24.92
N PHE A 207 -1.76 22.51 25.36
CA PHE A 207 -0.32 22.45 25.10
C PHE A 207 0.53 22.25 26.37
N ALA A 208 1.60 21.46 26.23
CA ALA A 208 2.62 21.29 27.26
C ALA A 208 4.02 21.25 26.68
N ALA A 209 5.02 21.82 27.36
CA ALA A 209 6.42 21.58 27.02
C ALA A 209 6.82 20.16 27.45
N VAL A 210 7.48 19.39 26.58
CA VAL A 210 8.12 18.14 26.99
C VAL A 210 9.44 18.51 27.64
N ILE A 211 9.59 18.22 28.93
CA ILE A 211 10.78 18.55 29.71
C ILE A 211 11.60 17.30 30.02
N GLU A 212 12.92 17.46 30.08
CA GLU A 212 13.87 16.40 30.38
C GLU A 212 14.91 16.86 31.42
N TRP A 213 15.11 16.03 32.42
CA TRP A 213 16.23 16.13 33.37
C TRP A 213 17.14 14.93 33.18
N LEU A 214 18.44 15.16 33.07
CA LEU A 214 19.45 14.11 32.91
C LEU A 214 20.04 13.73 34.26
N ASN A 215 20.16 12.42 34.51
CA ASN A 215 20.71 11.91 35.76
C ASN A 215 22.25 12.00 35.76
N PRO A 216 22.87 12.89 36.55
CA PRO A 216 24.31 13.10 36.51
C PRO A 216 25.14 11.87 36.93
N GLN A 217 24.56 10.90 37.67
CA GLN A 217 25.29 9.71 38.13
C GLN A 217 25.50 8.65 37.04
N VAL A 218 24.71 8.66 35.97
CA VAL A 218 24.69 7.57 34.97
C VAL A 218 24.71 8.04 33.51
N ILE A 219 24.63 9.34 33.26
CA ILE A 219 24.58 9.90 31.91
C ILE A 219 25.96 9.97 31.26
N THR A 220 26.00 9.79 29.95
CA THR A 220 27.22 9.85 29.13
C THR A 220 27.28 11.15 28.32
N GLU A 221 28.46 11.54 27.82
CA GLU A 221 28.60 12.66 26.87
C GLU A 221 27.69 12.52 25.64
N LYS A 222 27.48 11.28 25.17
CA LYS A 222 26.55 10.96 24.08
C LYS A 222 25.11 11.31 24.44
N ASP A 223 24.70 11.10 25.69
CA ASP A 223 23.35 11.41 26.15
C ASP A 223 23.15 12.94 26.25
N ILE A 224 24.16 13.68 26.73
CA ILE A 224 24.19 15.16 26.73
C ILE A 224 24.09 15.70 25.29
N LYS A 225 24.89 15.16 24.38
CA LYS A 225 24.86 15.55 22.97
C LYS A 225 23.48 15.32 22.34
N LYS A 226 22.86 14.16 22.59
CA LYS A 226 21.49 13.87 22.12
C LYS A 226 20.44 14.83 22.66
N GLN A 227 20.56 15.25 23.92
CA GLN A 227 19.67 16.26 24.49
C GLN A 227 19.88 17.61 23.78
N LYS A 228 21.13 18.05 23.61
CA LYS A 228 21.44 19.28 22.87
C LYS A 228 20.90 19.24 21.44
N GLU A 229 21.11 18.15 20.71
CA GLU A 229 20.53 17.94 19.37
C GLU A 229 19.00 17.98 19.39
N SER A 230 18.37 17.44 20.44
CA SER A 230 16.90 17.48 20.60
C SER A 230 16.38 18.89 20.87
N VAL A 231 17.12 19.69 21.65
CA VAL A 231 16.81 21.09 21.93
C VAL A 231 17.02 21.93 20.67
N GLU A 232 18.16 21.78 20.00
CA GLU A 232 18.47 22.48 18.75
C GLU A 232 17.41 22.19 17.69
N ALA A 233 17.11 20.91 17.44
CA ALA A 233 16.05 20.52 16.49
C ALA A 233 14.66 21.03 16.87
N PHE A 234 14.38 21.20 18.17
CA PHE A 234 13.14 21.83 18.65
C PHE A 234 13.16 23.34 18.36
N LEU A 235 14.26 24.04 18.68
CA LEU A 235 14.42 25.48 18.50
C LEU A 235 14.49 25.90 17.03
N THR A 236 15.02 25.04 16.16
CA THR A 236 15.08 25.24 14.70
C THR A 236 13.84 24.71 13.98
N ASN A 237 12.91 24.10 14.71
CA ASN A 237 11.72 23.41 14.18
C ASN A 237 12.05 22.23 13.23
N GLU A 238 13.31 21.77 13.18
CA GLU A 238 13.78 20.65 12.35
C GLU A 238 13.31 19.27 12.84
N LYS A 239 12.83 19.17 14.09
CA LYS A 239 12.48 17.89 14.73
C LYS A 239 11.28 17.19 14.07
N TYR A 240 10.45 17.92 13.33
CA TYR A 240 9.34 17.34 12.58
C TYR A 240 9.83 16.76 11.25
N VAL A 241 10.41 15.56 11.33
CA VAL A 241 10.76 14.75 10.14
C VAL A 241 9.50 14.28 9.39
N SER A 242 8.31 14.60 9.89
CA SER A 242 7.05 14.33 9.20
C SER A 242 5.94 15.29 9.57
N GLU A 243 5.77 16.37 8.80
CA GLU A 243 4.59 17.22 8.86
C GLU A 243 3.36 16.52 8.25
N PHE A 244 3.56 15.55 7.35
CA PHE A 244 2.49 14.99 6.52
C PHE A 244 2.18 13.51 6.78
N LEU A 245 3.05 12.72 7.43
CA LEU A 245 2.68 11.34 7.83
C LEU A 245 1.81 11.33 9.09
N PRO A 246 0.73 10.53 9.07
CA PRO A 246 -0.09 10.27 10.24
C PRO A 246 0.71 9.67 11.40
N ARG A 247 0.44 10.16 12.61
CA ARG A 247 1.09 9.71 13.86
C ARG A 247 0.95 8.21 14.07
N GLU A 248 -0.22 7.66 13.78
CA GLU A 248 -0.53 6.24 13.94
C GLU A 248 0.34 5.36 13.06
N LEU A 249 0.52 5.77 11.79
CA LEU A 249 1.39 5.07 10.86
C LEU A 249 2.85 5.10 11.34
N HIS A 250 3.31 6.27 11.80
CA HIS A 250 4.66 6.42 12.32
C HIS A 250 4.92 5.51 13.54
N ARG A 251 3.95 5.39 14.45
CA ARG A 251 4.03 4.52 15.63
C ARG A 251 4.06 3.03 15.24
N LEU A 252 3.25 2.60 14.28
CA LEU A 252 3.28 1.24 13.74
C LEU A 252 4.63 0.87 13.14
N VAL A 253 5.17 1.75 12.27
CA VAL A 253 6.47 1.55 11.63
C VAL A 253 7.56 1.46 12.68
N ARG A 254 7.62 2.41 13.62
CA ARG A 254 8.63 2.41 14.67
C ARG A 254 8.61 1.12 15.48
N LYS A 255 7.44 0.71 16.00
CA LYS A 255 7.30 -0.51 16.80
C LYS A 255 7.77 -1.75 16.03
N SER A 256 7.32 -1.91 14.79
CA SER A 256 7.64 -3.09 13.98
C SER A 256 9.12 -3.13 13.56
N THR A 257 9.73 -1.98 13.28
CA THR A 257 11.17 -1.90 12.97
C THR A 257 12.07 -2.13 14.20
N LEU A 258 11.64 -1.71 15.39
CA LEU A 258 12.33 -2.05 16.65
C LEU A 258 12.29 -3.56 16.91
N ALA A 259 11.13 -4.19 16.70
CA ALA A 259 10.99 -5.64 16.82
C ALA A 259 11.88 -6.40 15.82
N LEU A 260 12.01 -5.93 14.57
CA LEU A 260 12.99 -6.47 13.62
C LEU A 260 14.43 -6.33 14.14
N GLY A 261 14.78 -5.17 14.69
CA GLY A 261 16.09 -4.95 15.30
C GLY A 261 16.38 -5.91 16.47
N ASP A 262 15.39 -6.15 17.32
CA ASP A 262 15.46 -7.12 18.42
C ASP A 262 15.70 -8.54 17.89
N VAL A 263 14.98 -8.95 16.86
CA VAL A 263 15.15 -10.25 16.20
C VAL A 263 16.55 -10.40 15.60
N ILE A 264 17.02 -9.42 14.83
CA ILE A 264 18.37 -9.47 14.22
C ILE A 264 19.45 -9.58 15.32
N ARG A 265 19.28 -8.85 16.42
CA ARG A 265 20.21 -8.91 17.56
C ARG A 265 20.16 -10.28 18.26
N GLU A 266 18.98 -10.88 18.38
CA GLU A 266 18.77 -12.22 18.96
C GLU A 266 19.43 -13.31 18.09
N THR A 267 19.26 -13.25 16.77
CA THR A 267 19.68 -14.33 15.86
C THR A 267 21.11 -14.18 15.33
N GLU A 268 21.56 -12.96 15.03
CA GLU A 268 22.87 -12.69 14.42
C GLU A 268 23.89 -12.09 15.41
N GLY A 269 23.42 -11.70 16.60
CA GLY A 269 24.24 -11.10 17.65
C GLY A 269 24.42 -9.58 17.54
N GLN A 270 24.92 -8.99 18.63
CA GLN A 270 25.02 -7.54 18.81
C GLN A 270 25.93 -6.85 17.77
N LYS A 271 27.00 -7.52 17.32
CA LYS A 271 27.96 -6.96 16.34
C LYS A 271 27.29 -6.69 15.00
N PHE A 272 26.55 -7.68 14.47
CA PHE A 272 25.86 -7.54 13.19
C PHE A 272 24.72 -6.52 13.27
N TYR A 273 23.93 -6.55 14.34
CA TYR A 273 22.92 -5.52 14.62
C TYR A 273 23.50 -4.09 14.60
N ASN A 274 24.66 -3.89 15.23
CA ASN A 274 25.33 -2.58 15.21
C ASN A 274 25.75 -2.17 13.79
N SER A 275 26.17 -3.11 12.93
CA SER A 275 26.47 -2.82 11.52
C SER A 275 25.22 -2.34 10.77
N ILE A 276 24.10 -3.07 10.90
CA ILE A 276 22.81 -2.67 10.30
C ILE A 276 22.37 -1.28 10.76
N GLU A 277 22.47 -0.99 12.06
CA GLU A 277 22.12 0.33 12.60
C GLU A 277 23.05 1.45 12.09
N ASN A 278 24.34 1.17 11.91
CA ASN A 278 25.28 2.12 11.31
C ASN A 278 24.91 2.46 9.86
N TYR A 279 24.54 1.45 9.06
CA TYR A 279 24.00 1.67 7.72
C TYR A 279 22.71 2.48 7.78
N ARG A 280 21.76 2.12 8.64
CA ARG A 280 20.47 2.84 8.78
C ARG A 280 20.66 4.31 9.14
N VAL A 281 21.59 4.64 10.05
CA VAL A 281 21.94 6.02 10.40
C VAL A 281 22.56 6.76 9.22
N THR A 282 23.46 6.11 8.48
CA THR A 282 24.08 6.66 7.27
C THR A 282 23.02 6.98 6.21
N LEU A 283 22.12 6.04 5.94
CA LEU A 283 21.01 6.19 4.99
C LEU A 283 20.03 7.29 5.42
N LYS A 284 19.75 7.43 6.72
CA LYS A 284 18.92 8.53 7.24
C LYS A 284 19.51 9.91 6.89
N LYS A 285 20.84 10.07 6.93
CA LYS A 285 21.55 11.31 6.56
C LYS A 285 21.59 11.59 5.05
N MET A 286 21.20 10.62 4.22
CA MET A 286 21.12 10.78 2.76
C MET A 286 19.75 11.30 2.30
N ARG A 287 18.71 11.30 3.15
CA ARG A 287 17.36 11.77 2.81
C ARG A 287 17.38 13.18 2.20
N GLY A 288 16.94 13.30 0.95
CA GLY A 288 16.88 14.58 0.23
C GLY A 288 18.23 15.20 -0.13
N SER A 289 19.36 14.52 0.12
CA SER A 289 20.72 15.02 -0.14
C SER A 289 21.69 13.91 -0.58
N THR A 290 21.18 12.92 -1.32
CA THR A 290 21.97 11.82 -1.88
C THR A 290 22.92 12.38 -2.94
N THR A 291 24.22 12.25 -2.71
CA THR A 291 25.28 12.66 -3.65
C THR A 291 26.11 11.46 -4.08
N GLN A 292 26.82 11.61 -5.19
CA GLN A 292 27.71 10.56 -5.70
C GLN A 292 28.77 10.14 -4.66
N ASP A 293 29.41 11.09 -3.98
CA ASP A 293 30.42 10.82 -2.95
C ASP A 293 29.86 9.97 -1.78
N LYS A 294 28.65 10.32 -1.30
CA LYS A 294 27.98 9.56 -0.24
C LYS A 294 27.68 8.12 -0.69
N LEU A 295 27.20 7.94 -1.92
CA LEU A 295 26.91 6.62 -2.49
C LEU A 295 28.19 5.79 -2.68
N SER A 296 29.27 6.38 -3.18
CA SER A 296 30.56 5.71 -3.34
C SER A 296 31.12 5.24 -2.00
N LYS A 297 31.06 6.08 -0.95
CA LYS A 297 31.47 5.71 0.41
C LYS A 297 30.65 4.56 0.98
N LEU A 298 29.33 4.60 0.77
CA LEU A 298 28.45 3.50 1.16
C LEU A 298 28.79 2.21 0.42
N MET A 299 29.03 2.29 -0.89
CA MET A 299 29.42 1.15 -1.72
C MET A 299 30.72 0.51 -1.23
N SER A 300 31.78 1.31 -1.03
CA SER A 300 33.04 0.81 -0.48
C SER A 300 32.90 0.20 0.92
N SER A 301 31.96 0.69 1.72
CA SER A 301 31.69 0.10 3.05
C SER A 301 30.98 -1.25 2.94
N VAL A 302 30.04 -1.42 2.01
CA VAL A 302 29.29 -2.67 1.81
C VAL A 302 30.15 -3.73 1.11
N GLU A 303 31.02 -3.33 0.19
CA GLU A 303 31.94 -4.24 -0.52
C GLU A 303 32.93 -4.94 0.42
N LYS A 304 33.26 -4.32 1.56
CA LYS A 304 34.12 -4.88 2.61
C LYS A 304 33.46 -5.96 3.47
N GLU A 305 32.13 -6.01 3.48
CA GLU A 305 31.38 -7.04 4.21
C GLU A 305 31.54 -8.40 3.51
N SER A 306 31.42 -9.49 4.28
CA SER A 306 31.47 -10.84 3.70
C SER A 306 30.29 -11.09 2.75
N ALA A 307 30.40 -12.03 1.82
CA ALA A 307 29.30 -12.37 0.92
C ALA A 307 28.03 -12.81 1.68
N ALA A 308 28.20 -13.54 2.78
CA ALA A 308 27.11 -13.93 3.66
C ALA A 308 26.46 -12.72 4.34
N ASP A 309 27.26 -11.77 4.83
CA ASP A 309 26.74 -10.54 5.45
C ASP A 309 26.08 -9.62 4.43
N GLN A 310 26.60 -9.52 3.19
CA GLN A 310 25.96 -8.78 2.10
C GLN A 310 24.54 -9.29 1.81
N LEU A 311 24.34 -10.61 1.81
CA LEU A 311 23.03 -11.22 1.67
C LEU A 311 22.13 -10.92 2.86
N LYS A 312 22.63 -11.05 4.10
CA LYS A 312 21.86 -10.72 5.31
C LYS A 312 21.50 -9.23 5.40
N ILE A 313 22.39 -8.35 4.97
CA ILE A 313 22.14 -6.90 4.87
C ILE A 313 21.05 -6.64 3.83
N ALA A 314 21.13 -7.26 2.64
CA ALA A 314 20.09 -7.17 1.63
C ALA A 314 18.73 -7.60 2.20
N HIS A 315 18.70 -8.76 2.87
CA HIS A 315 17.50 -9.30 3.49
C HIS A 315 16.93 -8.37 4.58
N ALA A 316 17.78 -7.82 5.46
CA ALA A 316 17.36 -6.89 6.51
C ALA A 316 16.66 -5.63 5.95
N PHE A 317 17.25 -4.99 4.94
CA PHE A 317 16.65 -3.79 4.34
C PHE A 317 15.42 -4.11 3.48
N ALA A 318 15.41 -5.24 2.78
CA ALA A 318 14.24 -5.69 2.02
C ALA A 318 13.06 -6.01 2.95
N LEU A 319 13.30 -6.75 4.04
CA LEU A 319 12.28 -7.09 5.04
C LEU A 319 11.80 -5.85 5.79
N GLN A 320 12.68 -4.90 6.11
CA GLN A 320 12.28 -3.62 6.70
C GLN A 320 11.28 -2.88 5.79
N LEU A 321 11.51 -2.83 4.48
CA LEU A 321 10.60 -2.21 3.52
C LEU A 321 9.25 -2.93 3.44
N GLU A 322 9.25 -4.27 3.51
CA GLU A 322 8.02 -5.06 3.58
C GLU A 322 7.21 -4.77 4.86
N ILE A 323 7.87 -4.74 6.02
CA ILE A 323 7.22 -4.40 7.28
C ILE A 323 6.59 -3.00 7.22
N VAL A 324 7.28 -2.03 6.60
CA VAL A 324 6.72 -0.69 6.38
C VAL A 324 5.48 -0.74 5.48
N ASN A 325 5.49 -1.53 4.41
CA ASN A 325 4.32 -1.72 3.53
C ASN A 325 3.13 -2.36 4.27
N VAL A 326 3.40 -3.32 5.17
CA VAL A 326 2.38 -3.94 6.02
C VAL A 326 1.80 -2.92 7.01
N CYS A 327 2.64 -2.08 7.63
CA CYS A 327 2.20 -1.01 8.52
C CYS A 327 1.29 0.00 7.79
N GLU A 328 1.64 0.40 6.56
CA GLU A 328 0.77 1.25 5.75
C GLU A 328 -0.57 0.61 5.41
N THR A 329 -0.57 -0.69 5.13
CA THR A 329 -1.79 -1.46 4.83
C THR A 329 -2.68 -1.56 6.07
N ALA A 330 -2.10 -1.81 7.25
CA ALA A 330 -2.81 -1.84 8.52
C ALA A 330 -3.43 -0.46 8.86
N TYR A 331 -2.63 0.60 8.79
CA TYR A 331 -3.11 1.97 8.98
C TYR A 331 -4.24 2.34 8.00
N ARG A 332 -4.07 2.02 6.71
CA ARG A 332 -5.09 2.30 5.70
C ARG A 332 -6.40 1.56 6.00
N THR A 333 -6.32 0.30 6.40
CA THR A 333 -7.51 -0.49 6.78
C THR A 333 -8.20 0.13 7.99
N TRP A 334 -7.46 0.45 9.04
CA TRP A 334 -7.98 1.11 10.24
C TRP A 334 -8.67 2.44 9.91
N ARG A 335 -8.07 3.29 9.06
CA ARG A 335 -8.69 4.55 8.60
C ARG A 335 -9.96 4.33 7.78
N LEU A 336 -9.99 3.30 6.94
CA LEU A 336 -11.16 3.00 6.12
C LEU A 336 -12.33 2.48 6.96
N ARG A 337 -12.08 1.75 8.05
CA ARG A 337 -13.12 1.30 8.99
C ARG A 337 -13.83 2.44 9.71
N GLN A 338 -13.14 3.56 9.91
CA GLN A 338 -13.72 4.77 10.53
C GLN A 338 -14.56 5.61 9.56
N LYS A 339 -14.49 5.35 8.24
CA LYS A 339 -15.28 6.12 7.28
C LYS A 339 -16.72 5.62 7.25
N PRO A 340 -17.71 6.53 7.18
CA PRO A 340 -19.09 6.11 7.03
C PRO A 340 -19.28 5.34 5.72
N THR A 341 -20.12 4.30 5.76
CA THR A 341 -20.46 3.52 4.56
C THR A 341 -21.22 4.43 3.60
N PRO A 342 -20.78 4.58 2.33
CA PRO A 342 -21.49 5.41 1.36
C PRO A 342 -22.94 4.95 1.16
N GLN A 343 -23.88 5.89 1.13
CA GLN A 343 -25.28 5.59 0.80
C GLN A 343 -25.39 4.99 -0.61
N GLY A 344 -26.28 4.01 -0.76
CA GLY A 344 -26.41 3.21 -1.98
C GLY A 344 -26.92 3.98 -3.20
N LEU A 345 -26.51 3.54 -4.39
CA LEU A 345 -26.93 4.12 -5.68
C LEU A 345 -28.27 3.55 -6.17
N LYS A 346 -29.04 4.34 -6.94
CA LYS A 346 -30.24 3.87 -7.65
C LYS A 346 -29.95 2.87 -8.80
N LYS A 347 -28.75 2.88 -9.40
CA LYS A 347 -28.33 1.96 -10.48
C LYS A 347 -26.92 1.44 -10.24
N ARG A 348 -26.78 0.11 -10.16
CA ARG A 348 -25.52 -0.58 -9.84
C ARG A 348 -24.57 -0.62 -11.04
N LEU A 349 -23.29 -0.37 -10.79
CA LEU A 349 -22.21 -0.46 -11.78
C LEU A 349 -21.74 -1.91 -11.98
N ASP A 350 -21.58 -2.39 -13.21
CA ASP A 350 -21.08 -3.74 -13.52
C ASP A 350 -19.55 -3.75 -13.73
N LEU A 351 -18.81 -3.88 -12.63
CA LEU A 351 -17.36 -3.79 -12.56
C LEU A 351 -16.70 -5.16 -12.80
N LYS A 352 -15.71 -5.19 -13.70
CA LYS A 352 -14.97 -6.42 -14.05
C LYS A 352 -13.49 -6.25 -13.78
N PHE A 353 -12.94 -7.08 -12.90
CA PHE A 353 -11.50 -7.19 -12.70
C PHE A 353 -10.99 -8.48 -13.34
N VAL A 354 -9.95 -8.34 -14.15
CA VAL A 354 -9.24 -9.45 -14.77
C VAL A 354 -7.88 -9.57 -14.09
N LEU A 355 -7.73 -10.61 -13.27
CA LEU A 355 -6.55 -10.83 -12.44
C LEU A 355 -5.47 -11.49 -13.27
N THR A 356 -4.26 -10.95 -13.27
CA THR A 356 -3.11 -11.58 -13.92
C THR A 356 -2.22 -12.25 -12.89
N ALA A 357 -1.46 -13.25 -13.32
CA ALA A 357 -0.30 -13.69 -12.56
C ALA A 357 0.65 -12.50 -12.31
N HIS A 358 1.55 -12.69 -11.38
CA HIS A 358 2.49 -11.66 -10.97
C HIS A 358 3.89 -12.00 -11.53
N PRO A 359 4.24 -11.52 -12.74
CA PRO A 359 5.55 -11.75 -13.37
C PRO A 359 6.71 -11.05 -12.66
N THR A 360 6.41 -10.34 -11.57
CA THR A 360 7.34 -9.60 -10.71
C THR A 360 7.26 -10.07 -9.25
N GLU A 361 6.45 -11.10 -8.92
CA GLU A 361 6.32 -11.59 -7.54
C GLU A 361 7.43 -12.57 -7.29
N ALA A 362 8.57 -12.00 -6.95
CA ALA A 362 9.66 -12.81 -6.47
C ALA A 362 9.41 -13.29 -5.04
N ARG A 363 8.39 -12.78 -4.30
CA ARG A 363 8.12 -13.26 -2.92
C ARG A 363 7.57 -14.68 -2.85
N SER A 364 8.01 -15.44 -1.85
CA SER A 364 7.50 -16.78 -1.57
C SER A 364 6.06 -16.75 -1.01
N PRO A 365 5.15 -17.68 -1.38
CA PRO A 365 3.76 -17.72 -0.89
C PRO A 365 3.64 -17.70 0.64
N ILE A 366 4.51 -18.43 1.32
CA ILE A 366 4.55 -18.49 2.79
C ILE A 366 4.96 -17.14 3.41
N VAL A 367 5.87 -16.39 2.78
CA VAL A 367 6.24 -15.03 3.23
C VAL A 367 5.03 -14.11 3.12
N VAL A 368 4.25 -14.21 2.04
CA VAL A 368 3.03 -13.42 1.86
C VAL A 368 1.98 -13.77 2.92
N GLU A 369 1.85 -15.05 3.29
CA GLU A 369 0.98 -15.46 4.39
C GLU A 369 1.42 -14.88 5.74
N LEU A 370 2.72 -14.93 6.05
CA LEU A 370 3.29 -14.35 7.28
C LEU A 370 3.10 -12.83 7.32
N LEU A 371 3.30 -12.12 6.21
CA LEU A 371 3.04 -10.68 6.11
C LEU A 371 1.55 -10.35 6.33
N ARG A 372 0.63 -11.22 5.89
CA ARG A 372 -0.80 -11.08 6.16
C ARG A 372 -1.11 -11.26 7.65
N LYS A 373 -0.54 -12.28 8.29
CA LYS A 373 -0.68 -12.49 9.75
C LYS A 373 -0.15 -11.30 10.55
N LEU A 374 1.02 -10.79 10.15
CA LEU A 374 1.57 -9.55 10.72
C LEU A 374 0.62 -8.36 10.51
N SER A 375 0.03 -8.23 9.33
CA SER A 375 -0.94 -7.16 9.04
C SER A 375 -2.16 -7.23 9.96
N ASP A 376 -2.71 -8.44 10.17
CA ASP A 376 -3.84 -8.68 11.05
C ASP A 376 -3.52 -8.26 12.49
N LEU A 377 -2.37 -8.71 13.03
CA LEU A 377 -1.88 -8.33 14.36
C LEU A 377 -1.71 -6.82 14.50
N LEU A 378 -1.21 -6.15 13.46
CA LEU A 378 -1.02 -4.70 13.47
C LEU A 378 -2.35 -3.94 13.41
N ILE A 379 -3.34 -4.45 12.67
CA ILE A 379 -4.70 -3.90 12.59
C ILE A 379 -5.41 -4.01 13.95
N ASP A 380 -5.29 -5.16 14.61
CA ASP A 380 -5.91 -5.36 15.92
C ASP A 380 -5.25 -4.48 16.97
N GLY A 381 -3.92 -4.39 16.94
CA GLY A 381 -3.18 -3.53 17.87
C GLY A 381 -3.50 -2.05 17.71
N ILE A 382 -3.55 -1.49 16.50
CA ILE A 382 -3.97 -0.09 16.30
C ILE A 382 -5.43 0.15 16.74
N HIS A 383 -6.31 -0.84 16.58
CA HIS A 383 -7.70 -0.75 17.03
C HIS A 383 -7.81 -0.75 18.56
N ASN A 384 -6.92 -1.49 19.23
CA ASN A 384 -6.82 -1.60 20.68
C ASN A 384 -5.83 -0.57 21.27
N ASN A 385 -5.82 0.66 20.73
CA ASN A 385 -4.97 1.76 21.17
C ASN A 385 -3.47 1.41 21.29
N PHE A 386 -2.94 0.72 20.28
CA PHE A 386 -1.54 0.29 20.18
C PHE A 386 -1.08 -0.71 21.25
N VAL A 387 -2.00 -1.50 21.80
CA VAL A 387 -1.68 -2.67 22.63
C VAL A 387 -1.52 -3.89 21.71
N PHE A 388 -0.34 -4.50 21.72
CA PHE A 388 0.00 -5.65 20.88
C PHE A 388 0.47 -6.81 21.75
N SER A 389 0.25 -8.04 21.30
CA SER A 389 0.98 -9.20 21.82
C SER A 389 2.44 -9.11 21.35
N GLU A 390 3.35 -8.67 22.24
CA GLU A 390 4.78 -8.55 21.91
C GLU A 390 5.39 -9.89 21.50
N GLN A 391 4.98 -10.98 22.17
CA GLN A 391 5.47 -12.32 21.87
C GLN A 391 5.06 -12.77 20.46
N GLU A 392 3.81 -12.50 20.06
CA GLU A 392 3.32 -12.86 18.74
C GLU A 392 3.96 -11.99 17.65
N LEU A 393 4.08 -10.67 17.88
CA LEU A 393 4.77 -9.75 16.97
C LEU A 393 6.21 -10.20 16.69
N LEU A 394 6.99 -10.48 17.75
CA LEU A 394 8.35 -10.99 17.62
C LEU A 394 8.38 -12.35 16.93
N SER A 395 7.45 -13.26 17.25
CA SER A 395 7.37 -14.57 16.61
C SER A 395 7.15 -14.46 15.09
N GLN A 396 6.23 -13.62 14.64
CA GLN A 396 5.98 -13.42 13.20
C GLN A 396 7.20 -12.82 12.50
N ILE A 397 7.87 -11.85 13.13
CA ILE A 397 9.07 -11.21 12.57
C ILE A 397 10.26 -12.18 12.54
N ARG A 398 10.43 -13.05 13.55
CA ARG A 398 11.44 -14.14 13.52
C ARG A 398 11.23 -15.07 12.35
N LEU A 399 9.99 -15.52 12.12
CA LEU A 399 9.67 -16.38 10.98
C LEU A 399 10.00 -15.68 9.65
N LEU A 400 9.65 -14.40 9.52
CA LEU A 400 9.98 -13.62 8.33
C LEU A 400 11.51 -13.46 8.13
N TRP A 401 12.27 -13.27 9.20
CA TRP A 401 13.74 -13.15 9.15
C TRP A 401 14.44 -14.45 8.72
N LEU A 402 13.93 -15.60 9.16
CA LEU A 402 14.52 -16.90 8.85
C LEU A 402 14.21 -17.40 7.43
N MET A 403 13.33 -16.68 6.71
CA MET A 403 12.84 -17.08 5.41
C MET A 403 13.39 -16.18 4.30
N PRO A 404 13.95 -16.75 3.21
CA PRO A 404 14.29 -15.91 2.05
C PRO A 404 13.01 -15.26 1.52
N LEU A 405 13.06 -13.97 1.21
CA LEU A 405 11.91 -13.30 0.61
C LEU A 405 11.68 -13.90 -0.78
N SER A 406 12.76 -14.13 -1.53
CA SER A 406 12.70 -14.64 -2.90
C SER A 406 12.33 -16.13 -3.03
N LYS A 407 11.65 -16.49 -4.14
CA LYS A 407 11.39 -17.88 -4.54
C LYS A 407 12.69 -18.60 -4.89
N ARG A 408 12.84 -19.85 -4.42
CA ARG A 408 14.00 -20.71 -4.73
C ARG A 408 13.98 -21.27 -6.16
N LYS A 409 12.80 -21.56 -6.71
CA LYS A 409 12.61 -22.14 -8.04
C LYS A 409 11.70 -21.26 -8.90
N LEU A 410 11.84 -21.42 -10.22
CA LEU A 410 11.03 -20.75 -11.21
C LEU A 410 9.57 -21.24 -11.06
N PRO A 411 8.60 -20.34 -10.87
CA PRO A 411 7.23 -20.75 -10.65
C PRO A 411 6.65 -21.38 -11.94
N THR A 412 5.90 -22.46 -11.78
CA THR A 412 5.02 -22.96 -12.84
C THR A 412 3.76 -22.11 -12.94
N VAL A 413 3.01 -22.26 -14.03
CA VAL A 413 1.69 -21.60 -14.16
C VAL A 413 0.73 -22.03 -13.05
N ILE A 414 0.88 -23.25 -12.54
CA ILE A 414 0.10 -23.80 -11.43
C ILE A 414 0.45 -23.07 -10.13
N ASP A 415 1.74 -22.88 -9.84
CA ASP A 415 2.19 -22.14 -8.67
C ASP A 415 1.67 -20.69 -8.67
N GLU A 416 1.66 -20.05 -9.84
CA GLU A 416 1.07 -18.71 -10.02
C GLU A 416 -0.45 -18.70 -9.76
N ALA A 417 -1.15 -19.77 -10.17
CA ALA A 417 -2.58 -19.93 -9.95
C ALA A 417 -2.92 -20.14 -8.48
N GLU A 418 -2.22 -21.07 -7.80
CA GLU A 418 -2.37 -21.34 -6.37
C GLU A 418 -2.18 -20.07 -5.54
N PHE A 419 -1.09 -19.33 -5.82
CA PHE A 419 -0.80 -18.10 -5.14
C PHE A 419 -1.92 -17.06 -5.33
N LEU A 420 -2.35 -16.83 -6.57
CA LEU A 420 -3.41 -15.87 -6.88
C LEU A 420 -4.75 -16.25 -6.24
N PHE A 421 -5.13 -17.53 -6.31
CA PHE A 421 -6.40 -18.01 -5.78
C PHE A 421 -6.41 -17.98 -4.25
N SER A 422 -5.30 -18.29 -3.57
CA SER A 422 -5.20 -18.21 -2.11
C SER A 422 -5.54 -16.82 -1.56
N MET A 423 -5.17 -15.75 -2.28
CA MET A 423 -5.49 -14.38 -1.91
C MET A 423 -6.96 -14.04 -2.17
N VAL A 424 -7.45 -14.38 -3.37
CA VAL A 424 -8.81 -14.03 -3.84
C VAL A 424 -9.90 -14.76 -3.07
N PHE A 425 -9.66 -16.03 -2.74
CA PHE A 425 -10.59 -16.90 -2.03
C PHE A 425 -10.39 -16.90 -0.51
N SER A 426 -9.56 -16.00 0.02
CA SER A 426 -9.42 -15.85 1.48
C SER A 426 -10.78 -15.54 2.11
N GLU A 427 -11.12 -16.23 3.20
CA GLU A 427 -12.42 -16.14 3.87
C GLU A 427 -12.81 -14.70 4.22
N LYS A 428 -11.83 -13.90 4.68
CA LYS A 428 -11.99 -12.48 5.05
C LYS A 428 -12.50 -11.60 3.91
N VAL A 429 -12.19 -11.95 2.66
CA VAL A 429 -12.54 -11.16 1.47
C VAL A 429 -13.64 -11.82 0.67
N PHE A 430 -13.73 -13.15 0.68
CA PHE A 430 -14.67 -13.89 -0.16
C PHE A 430 -16.13 -13.56 0.15
N ASP A 431 -16.52 -13.56 1.43
CA ASP A 431 -17.88 -13.20 1.85
C ASP A 431 -18.24 -11.76 1.50
N PHE A 432 -17.26 -10.87 1.61
CA PHE A 432 -17.41 -9.52 1.11
C PHE A 432 -17.59 -9.52 -0.41
N PHE A 433 -16.84 -10.30 -1.16
CA PHE A 433 -16.92 -10.35 -2.61
C PHE A 433 -18.28 -10.87 -3.11
N VAL A 434 -18.80 -11.95 -2.53
CA VAL A 434 -20.07 -12.55 -2.96
C VAL A 434 -21.31 -11.79 -2.47
N SER A 435 -21.19 -11.01 -1.39
CA SER A 435 -22.33 -10.27 -0.84
C SER A 435 -22.76 -9.10 -1.74
N LYS A 436 -24.07 -8.99 -1.95
CA LYS A 436 -24.70 -7.92 -2.74
C LYS A 436 -24.32 -6.53 -2.22
N LYS A 437 -23.71 -5.70 -3.08
CA LYS A 437 -23.33 -4.31 -2.75
C LYS A 437 -24.38 -3.29 -3.21
N PRO A 438 -24.60 -2.19 -2.49
CA PRO A 438 -25.59 -1.19 -2.87
C PRO A 438 -25.31 -0.54 -4.24
N SER A 439 -24.04 -0.33 -4.57
CA SER A 439 -23.63 0.59 -5.65
C SER A 439 -22.99 -0.08 -6.87
N TYR A 440 -22.59 -1.35 -6.76
CA TYR A 440 -21.92 -2.08 -7.84
C TYR A 440 -22.12 -3.60 -7.73
N ASP A 441 -21.85 -4.29 -8.83
CA ASP A 441 -21.62 -5.73 -8.93
C ASP A 441 -20.17 -5.94 -9.35
N LEU A 442 -19.40 -6.70 -8.58
CA LEU A 442 -18.01 -7.01 -8.88
C LEU A 442 -17.92 -8.41 -9.50
N LYS A 443 -17.28 -8.53 -10.66
CA LYS A 443 -17.02 -9.79 -11.34
C LYS A 443 -15.53 -9.98 -11.51
N LEU A 444 -15.03 -11.11 -11.04
CA LEU A 444 -13.62 -11.50 -11.22
C LEU A 444 -13.48 -12.44 -12.41
N ARG A 445 -12.36 -12.29 -13.11
CA ARG A 445 -11.87 -13.16 -14.18
C ARG A 445 -10.36 -13.32 -13.99
N THR A 446 -9.72 -14.27 -14.66
CA THR A 446 -8.26 -14.42 -14.57
C THR A 446 -7.61 -14.71 -15.91
N TRP A 447 -6.37 -14.25 -16.10
CA TRP A 447 -5.50 -14.66 -17.21
C TRP A 447 -4.73 -15.95 -16.91
N VAL A 448 -4.60 -16.34 -15.64
CA VAL A 448 -3.78 -17.49 -15.26
C VAL A 448 -4.41 -18.78 -15.80
N GLY A 449 -3.62 -19.55 -16.53
CA GLY A 449 -4.07 -20.73 -17.28
C GLY A 449 -4.77 -20.43 -18.62
N GLY A 450 -4.95 -19.14 -18.99
CA GLY A 450 -5.60 -18.72 -20.24
C GLY A 450 -4.73 -17.86 -21.17
N ASP A 451 -3.73 -17.13 -20.65
CA ASP A 451 -2.80 -16.31 -21.43
C ASP A 451 -1.70 -17.16 -22.09
N LYS A 452 -2.01 -17.65 -23.30
CA LYS A 452 -1.16 -18.55 -24.07
C LYS A 452 -0.19 -17.81 -25.00
N ASP A 453 -0.46 -16.54 -25.32
CA ASP A 453 0.38 -15.68 -26.17
C ASP A 453 1.87 -15.80 -25.80
N GLY A 454 2.67 -16.42 -26.66
CA GLY A 454 4.12 -16.63 -26.46
C GLY A 454 4.51 -17.28 -25.11
N HIS A 455 3.63 -18.08 -24.51
CA HIS A 455 3.84 -18.78 -23.24
C HIS A 455 3.80 -20.31 -23.44
N PRO A 456 4.94 -21.02 -23.46
CA PRO A 456 4.97 -22.46 -23.73
C PRO A 456 4.33 -23.32 -22.63
N GLY A 457 4.40 -22.86 -21.37
CA GLY A 457 3.79 -23.54 -20.22
C GLY A 457 2.27 -23.45 -20.11
N VAL A 458 1.55 -22.80 -21.03
CA VAL A 458 0.08 -22.74 -21.03
C VAL A 458 -0.44 -23.65 -22.15
N ASN A 459 -1.34 -24.57 -21.80
CA ASN A 459 -1.97 -25.51 -22.74
C ASN A 459 -3.31 -26.00 -22.15
N ALA A 460 -3.99 -26.92 -22.86
CA ALA A 460 -5.30 -27.43 -22.45
C ALA A 460 -5.29 -28.13 -21.07
N ASP A 461 -4.23 -28.86 -20.73
CA ASP A 461 -4.13 -29.54 -19.44
C ASP A 461 -3.84 -28.58 -18.29
N VAL A 462 -2.91 -27.65 -18.47
CA VAL A 462 -2.62 -26.61 -17.48
C VAL A 462 -3.85 -25.73 -17.25
N MET A 463 -4.56 -25.34 -18.31
CA MET A 463 -5.83 -24.61 -18.22
C MET A 463 -6.87 -25.37 -17.38
N LYS A 464 -7.04 -26.67 -17.62
CA LYS A 464 -7.96 -27.53 -16.87
C LYS A 464 -7.55 -27.65 -15.40
N SER A 465 -6.25 -27.76 -15.11
CA SER A 465 -5.71 -27.78 -13.75
C SER A 465 -5.95 -26.45 -13.02
N CYS A 466 -5.71 -25.30 -13.67
CA CYS A 466 -6.02 -23.98 -13.08
C CYS A 466 -7.52 -23.83 -12.79
N LEU A 467 -8.39 -24.27 -13.70
CA LEU A 467 -9.84 -24.28 -13.45
C LEU A 467 -10.18 -25.16 -12.24
N ALA A 468 -9.58 -26.35 -12.12
CA ALA A 468 -9.80 -27.27 -11.01
C ALA A 468 -9.30 -26.68 -9.67
N LEU A 469 -8.14 -26.04 -9.64
CA LEU A 469 -7.64 -25.33 -8.46
C LEU A 469 -8.60 -24.22 -8.00
N SER A 470 -9.08 -23.38 -8.93
CA SER A 470 -10.06 -22.35 -8.58
C SER A 470 -11.38 -22.95 -8.05
N ARG A 471 -11.75 -24.14 -8.55
CA ARG A 471 -12.93 -24.85 -8.11
C ARG A 471 -12.78 -25.39 -6.70
N GLU A 472 -11.63 -25.94 -6.35
CA GLU A 472 -11.39 -26.48 -5.02
C GLU A 472 -11.70 -25.45 -3.95
N HIS A 473 -11.23 -24.21 -4.12
CA HIS A 473 -11.58 -23.10 -3.24
C HIS A 473 -13.08 -22.79 -3.21
N VAL A 474 -13.76 -22.76 -4.36
CA VAL A 474 -15.22 -22.53 -4.42
C VAL A 474 -16.00 -23.64 -3.70
N LEU A 475 -15.59 -24.91 -3.87
CA LEU A 475 -16.21 -26.06 -3.24
C LEU A 475 -15.98 -26.07 -1.73
N GLN A 476 -14.77 -25.74 -1.28
CA GLN A 476 -14.45 -25.61 0.14
C GLN A 476 -15.34 -24.56 0.82
N VAL A 477 -15.54 -23.40 0.17
CA VAL A 477 -16.45 -22.38 0.71
C VAL A 477 -17.91 -22.85 0.68
N LEU A 478 -18.35 -23.54 -0.37
CA LEU A 478 -19.70 -24.14 -0.43
C LEU A 478 -19.94 -25.09 0.73
N GLU A 479 -19.01 -26.02 0.93
CA GLU A 479 -19.06 -27.03 1.97
C GLU A 479 -19.15 -26.38 3.36
N ASN A 480 -18.23 -25.48 3.68
CA ASN A 480 -18.22 -24.76 4.96
C ASN A 480 -19.55 -24.05 5.22
N LYS A 481 -20.10 -23.35 4.22
CA LYS A 481 -21.37 -22.63 4.35
C LYS A 481 -22.57 -23.56 4.55
N LEU A 482 -22.59 -24.71 3.87
CA LEU A 482 -23.65 -25.71 4.05
C LEU A 482 -23.55 -26.41 5.40
N LEU A 483 -22.33 -26.65 5.91
CA LEU A 483 -22.10 -27.18 7.25
C LEU A 483 -22.61 -26.21 8.33
N THR A 484 -22.35 -24.91 8.20
CA THR A 484 -22.93 -23.89 9.10
C THR A 484 -24.46 -23.94 9.11
N VAL A 485 -25.09 -24.10 7.95
CA VAL A 485 -26.56 -24.23 7.87
C VAL A 485 -27.05 -25.48 8.61
N ILE A 486 -26.35 -26.61 8.48
CA ILE A 486 -26.69 -27.84 9.22
C ILE A 486 -26.60 -27.60 10.73
N GLU A 487 -25.53 -26.95 11.19
CA GLU A 487 -25.34 -26.66 12.62
C GLU A 487 -26.44 -25.74 13.16
N ASP A 488 -26.76 -24.66 12.44
CA ASP A 488 -27.79 -23.70 12.84
C ASP A 488 -29.19 -24.33 12.88
N LEU A 489 -29.53 -25.15 11.87
CA LEU A 489 -30.81 -25.88 11.85
C LEU A 489 -30.89 -26.94 12.94
N GLY A 490 -29.78 -27.63 13.25
CA GLY A 490 -29.72 -28.64 14.30
C GLY A 490 -29.96 -28.09 15.72
N ARG A 491 -29.78 -26.77 15.93
CA ARG A 491 -30.11 -26.09 17.19
C ARG A 491 -31.61 -25.80 17.36
N VAL A 492 -32.38 -25.85 16.27
CA VAL A 492 -33.80 -25.46 16.23
C VAL A 492 -34.71 -26.66 15.99
N GLU A 493 -34.29 -27.62 15.16
CA GLU A 493 -35.08 -28.83 14.85
C GLU A 493 -34.64 -30.02 15.72
N SER A 494 -35.59 -30.65 16.42
CA SER A 494 -35.37 -31.98 17.00
C SER A 494 -35.15 -32.98 15.86
N SER A 495 -34.05 -33.72 15.93
CA SER A 495 -33.38 -34.52 14.88
C SER A 495 -34.16 -35.73 14.28
N ALA A 496 -35.49 -35.71 14.23
CA ALA A 496 -36.30 -36.93 14.08
C ALA A 496 -37.32 -36.99 12.92
N SER A 497 -37.20 -36.19 11.85
CA SER A 497 -38.04 -36.39 10.64
C SER A 497 -37.22 -36.79 9.41
N LYS A 498 -37.41 -38.01 8.89
CA LYS A 498 -36.86 -38.46 7.59
C LYS A 498 -37.34 -37.51 6.47
N GLY A 499 -36.41 -37.03 5.64
CA GLY A 499 -36.72 -36.09 4.57
C GLY A 499 -36.58 -34.62 4.99
N SER A 500 -35.87 -34.36 6.09
CA SER A 500 -35.57 -33.02 6.57
C SER A 500 -34.73 -32.22 5.54
N PRO A 501 -34.79 -30.87 5.58
CA PRO A 501 -33.86 -30.03 4.83
C PRO A 501 -32.38 -30.36 5.12
N VAL A 502 -32.07 -30.77 6.36
CA VAL A 502 -30.72 -31.20 6.77
C VAL A 502 -30.24 -32.41 5.98
N ASP A 503 -31.07 -33.43 5.76
CA ASP A 503 -30.71 -34.61 4.96
C ASP A 503 -30.40 -34.23 3.50
N THR A 504 -31.18 -33.30 2.96
CA THR A 504 -30.96 -32.78 1.60
C THR A 504 -29.65 -32.01 1.50
N ILE A 505 -29.30 -31.21 2.51
CA ILE A 505 -28.05 -30.47 2.58
C ILE A 505 -26.85 -31.41 2.74
N LYS A 506 -26.92 -32.43 3.61
CA LYS A 506 -25.88 -33.47 3.73
C LYS A 506 -25.65 -34.18 2.39
N SER A 507 -26.73 -34.47 1.68
CA SER A 507 -26.67 -35.07 0.34
C SER A 507 -26.04 -34.10 -0.70
N LEU A 508 -26.29 -32.80 -0.60
CA LEU A 508 -25.63 -31.79 -1.46
C LEU A 508 -24.12 -31.70 -1.18
N ILE A 509 -23.71 -31.79 0.10
CA ILE A 509 -22.29 -31.81 0.49
C ILE A 509 -21.60 -33.04 -0.09
N LYS A 510 -22.19 -34.23 0.06
CA LYS A 510 -21.67 -35.46 -0.53
C LYS A 510 -21.49 -35.37 -2.05
N ASP A 511 -22.41 -34.68 -2.74
CA ASP A 511 -22.31 -34.49 -4.19
C ASP A 511 -21.13 -33.57 -4.59
N LEU A 512 -20.62 -32.71 -3.70
CA LEU A 512 -19.49 -31.80 -3.99
C LEU A 512 -18.19 -32.55 -4.30
N ASP A 513 -17.96 -33.71 -3.67
CA ASP A 513 -16.77 -34.54 -3.91
C ASP A 513 -16.65 -34.95 -5.38
N SER A 514 -17.78 -35.26 -6.02
CA SER A 514 -17.83 -35.61 -7.44
C SER A 514 -17.50 -34.45 -8.38
N LEU A 515 -17.48 -33.21 -7.87
CA LEU A 515 -17.21 -31.98 -8.64
C LEU A 515 -15.76 -31.52 -8.52
N LYS A 516 -14.97 -32.05 -7.57
CA LYS A 516 -13.56 -31.66 -7.36
C LYS A 516 -12.73 -31.78 -8.64
N LYS A 517 -12.91 -32.87 -9.40
CA LYS A 517 -12.21 -33.08 -10.68
C LYS A 517 -13.00 -32.53 -11.86
N ILE A 518 -12.37 -31.66 -12.65
CA ILE A 518 -12.91 -31.18 -13.92
C ILE A 518 -12.60 -32.20 -15.03
N SER A 519 -13.64 -32.71 -15.68
CA SER A 519 -13.52 -33.69 -16.76
C SER A 519 -14.61 -33.49 -17.82
N THR A 520 -14.67 -34.36 -18.84
CA THR A 520 -15.72 -34.26 -19.86
C THR A 520 -17.12 -34.34 -19.23
N GLY A 521 -18.04 -33.50 -19.70
CA GLY A 521 -19.41 -33.42 -19.20
C GLY A 521 -19.54 -32.80 -17.80
N ASP A 522 -18.50 -32.12 -17.31
CA ASP A 522 -18.50 -31.46 -16.01
C ASP A 522 -19.67 -30.51 -15.77
N GLY A 523 -20.02 -29.69 -16.77
CA GLY A 523 -21.16 -28.79 -16.64
C GLY A 523 -22.50 -29.52 -16.45
N ASN A 524 -22.64 -30.78 -16.88
CA ASN A 524 -23.83 -31.59 -16.56
C ASN A 524 -23.93 -31.89 -15.08
N ARG A 525 -22.79 -32.22 -14.44
CA ARG A 525 -22.72 -32.51 -13.00
C ARG A 525 -22.99 -31.25 -12.18
N VAL A 526 -22.38 -30.12 -12.55
CA VAL A 526 -22.65 -28.82 -11.91
C VAL A 526 -24.12 -28.42 -12.07
N LYS A 527 -24.70 -28.58 -13.27
CA LYS A 527 -26.12 -28.31 -13.51
C LYS A 527 -27.03 -29.18 -12.64
N LYS A 528 -26.72 -30.48 -12.49
CA LYS A 528 -27.45 -31.42 -11.62
C LYS A 528 -27.43 -30.96 -10.17
N TRP A 529 -26.25 -30.57 -9.66
CA TRP A 529 -26.11 -30.02 -8.31
C TRP A 529 -26.94 -28.74 -8.14
N CYS A 530 -26.84 -27.79 -9.07
CA CYS A 530 -27.61 -26.54 -9.04
C CYS A 530 -29.12 -26.78 -9.07
N MET A 531 -29.60 -27.78 -9.83
CA MET A 531 -31.03 -28.15 -9.83
C MET A 531 -31.49 -28.67 -8.47
N LYS A 532 -30.67 -29.51 -7.82
CA LYS A 532 -30.96 -30.02 -6.47
C LYS A 532 -30.96 -28.89 -5.43
N PHE A 533 -29.98 -27.98 -5.49
CA PHE A 533 -29.94 -26.80 -4.61
C PHE A 533 -31.15 -25.87 -4.84
N ASN A 534 -31.52 -25.59 -6.09
CA ASN A 534 -32.70 -24.78 -6.39
C ASN A 534 -34.01 -25.46 -5.97
N LYS A 535 -34.07 -26.80 -6.00
CA LYS A 535 -35.22 -27.55 -5.45
C LYS A 535 -35.31 -27.33 -3.93
N LEU A 536 -34.21 -27.44 -3.20
CA LEU A 536 -34.14 -27.13 -1.77
C LEU A 536 -34.67 -25.71 -1.49
N LEU A 537 -34.25 -24.70 -2.24
CA LEU A 537 -34.73 -23.32 -2.05
C LEU A 537 -36.24 -23.15 -2.22
N ARG A 538 -36.85 -23.92 -3.12
CA ARG A 538 -38.29 -23.84 -3.41
C ARG A 538 -39.14 -24.66 -2.43
N SER A 539 -38.61 -25.78 -1.95
CA SER A 539 -39.34 -26.73 -1.09
C SER A 539 -39.14 -26.49 0.40
N SER A 540 -38.18 -25.65 0.80
CA SER A 540 -37.84 -25.46 2.21
C SER A 540 -38.56 -24.26 2.83
N ASN A 541 -38.80 -24.34 4.13
CA ASN A 541 -39.37 -23.25 4.92
C ASN A 541 -38.49 -21.97 4.90
N PRO A 542 -39.01 -20.83 5.41
CA PRO A 542 -38.25 -19.59 5.50
C PRO A 542 -36.94 -19.71 6.30
N LEU A 543 -36.85 -20.61 7.29
CA LEU A 543 -35.64 -20.84 8.07
C LEU A 543 -34.45 -21.22 7.18
N VAL A 544 -34.67 -22.07 6.18
CA VAL A 544 -33.62 -22.47 5.22
C VAL A 544 -33.51 -21.47 4.07
N SER A 545 -34.62 -21.13 3.42
CA SER A 545 -34.60 -20.33 2.18
C SER A 545 -34.16 -18.88 2.40
N LYS A 546 -34.32 -18.34 3.62
CA LYS A 546 -33.83 -17.02 4.03
C LYS A 546 -32.57 -17.08 4.90
N HIS A 547 -32.00 -18.28 5.11
CA HIS A 547 -30.76 -18.42 5.85
C HIS A 547 -29.65 -17.60 5.19
N TYR A 548 -28.88 -16.86 5.98
CA TYR A 548 -27.86 -15.96 5.46
C TYR A 548 -26.84 -16.68 4.56
N GLN A 549 -26.35 -17.84 5.01
CA GLN A 549 -25.40 -18.64 4.22
C GLN A 549 -26.01 -19.16 2.91
N ILE A 550 -27.28 -19.53 2.90
CA ILE A 550 -28.00 -19.97 1.69
C ILE A 550 -28.13 -18.81 0.68
N ILE A 551 -28.39 -17.60 1.16
CA ILE A 551 -28.41 -16.38 0.33
C ILE A 551 -27.03 -16.12 -0.29
N LEU A 552 -25.95 -16.26 0.51
CA LEU A 552 -24.58 -16.11 0.01
C LEU A 552 -24.25 -17.17 -1.04
N ILE A 553 -24.62 -18.43 -0.83
CA ILE A 553 -24.45 -19.51 -1.82
C ILE A 553 -25.19 -19.12 -3.10
N ALA A 554 -26.46 -18.75 -3.04
CA ALA A 554 -27.22 -18.36 -4.23
C ALA A 554 -26.61 -17.15 -4.99
N GLN A 555 -25.99 -16.20 -4.28
CA GLN A 555 -25.24 -15.10 -4.91
C GLN A 555 -23.95 -15.59 -5.57
N MET A 556 -23.23 -16.47 -4.89
CA MET A 556 -22.01 -17.07 -5.41
C MET A 556 -22.26 -17.89 -6.68
N LEU A 557 -23.35 -18.66 -6.76
CA LEU A 557 -23.72 -19.42 -7.98
C LEU A 557 -23.97 -18.49 -9.19
N LYS A 558 -24.36 -17.22 -8.98
CA LYS A 558 -24.51 -16.24 -10.07
C LYS A 558 -23.16 -15.71 -10.54
N ILE A 559 -22.20 -15.59 -9.64
CA ILE A 559 -20.86 -15.08 -9.93
C ILE A 559 -19.98 -16.18 -10.56
N PHE A 560 -20.10 -17.41 -10.05
CA PHE A 560 -19.36 -18.60 -10.50
C PHE A 560 -20.31 -19.72 -10.97
N PRO A 561 -21.01 -19.58 -12.12
CA PRO A 561 -22.01 -20.56 -12.55
C PRO A 561 -21.47 -21.97 -12.83
N ALA A 562 -20.17 -22.09 -13.11
CA ALA A 562 -19.47 -23.36 -13.31
C ALA A 562 -18.58 -23.76 -12.11
N PHE A 563 -18.73 -23.10 -10.96
CA PHE A 563 -17.91 -23.30 -9.75
C PHE A 563 -16.42 -23.17 -10.03
N VAL A 564 -16.04 -22.19 -10.84
CA VAL A 564 -14.64 -21.86 -11.19
C VAL A 564 -14.52 -20.36 -11.29
N LEU A 565 -13.31 -19.82 -11.06
CA LEU A 565 -12.97 -18.46 -11.47
C LEU A 565 -12.80 -18.46 -13.01
N PRO A 566 -13.64 -17.75 -13.78
CA PRO A 566 -13.59 -17.86 -15.22
C PRO A 566 -12.30 -17.27 -15.80
N ILE A 567 -11.67 -18.00 -16.72
CA ILE A 567 -10.44 -17.57 -17.40
C ILE A 567 -10.76 -16.65 -18.60
N GLU A 568 -9.80 -15.83 -19.02
CA GLU A 568 -9.79 -15.16 -20.32
C GLU A 568 -8.74 -15.84 -21.18
N LEU A 569 -9.11 -16.32 -22.36
CA LEU A 569 -8.12 -16.86 -23.29
C LEU A 569 -7.43 -15.71 -24.01
N ARG A 570 -6.14 -15.85 -24.28
CA ARG A 570 -5.38 -14.91 -25.11
C ARG A 570 -4.36 -15.67 -25.96
N GLU A 571 -4.31 -15.33 -27.24
CA GLU A 571 -3.33 -15.87 -28.18
C GLU A 571 -3.00 -14.82 -29.26
N ASP A 572 -1.87 -14.99 -29.94
CA ASP A 572 -1.45 -14.18 -31.08
C ASP A 572 -2.35 -14.38 -32.32
N ALA A 573 -2.58 -13.32 -33.10
CA ALA A 573 -3.39 -13.37 -34.32
C ALA A 573 -2.85 -14.39 -35.35
N GLY A 574 -1.53 -14.48 -35.51
CA GLY A 574 -0.88 -15.44 -36.40
C GLY A 574 -1.10 -16.88 -35.96
N GLU A 575 -0.92 -17.15 -34.67
CA GLU A 575 -1.17 -18.48 -34.07
C GLU A 575 -2.66 -18.89 -34.17
N ILE A 576 -3.59 -17.95 -34.02
CA ILE A 576 -5.03 -18.19 -34.23
C ILE A 576 -5.31 -18.57 -35.68
N LYS A 577 -4.69 -17.90 -36.65
CA LYS A 577 -4.83 -18.21 -38.07
C LYS A 577 -4.32 -19.63 -38.37
N LEU A 578 -3.14 -19.99 -37.86
CA LEU A 578 -2.58 -21.35 -37.99
C LEU A 578 -3.49 -22.40 -37.36
N ALA A 579 -4.09 -22.11 -36.21
CA ALA A 579 -4.99 -23.01 -35.51
C ALA A 579 -6.26 -23.40 -36.31
N LEU A 580 -6.66 -22.62 -37.33
CA LEU A 580 -7.79 -22.99 -38.18
C LEU A 580 -7.54 -24.32 -38.92
N THR A 581 -6.31 -24.53 -39.39
CA THR A 581 -5.91 -25.73 -40.13
C THR A 581 -5.23 -26.74 -39.21
N ASP A 582 -4.32 -26.30 -38.34
CA ASP A 582 -3.63 -27.17 -37.39
C ASP A 582 -4.57 -27.59 -36.24
N LYS A 583 -4.85 -28.89 -36.16
CA LYS A 583 -5.68 -29.49 -35.10
C LYS A 583 -4.94 -29.63 -33.77
N GLN A 584 -3.60 -29.60 -33.80
CA GLN A 584 -2.74 -29.78 -32.62
C GLN A 584 -2.32 -28.46 -31.98
N SER A 585 -2.57 -27.33 -32.63
CA SER A 585 -2.32 -26.01 -32.07
C SER A 585 -2.90 -25.88 -30.64
N PRO A 586 -2.09 -25.44 -29.65
CA PRO A 586 -2.51 -25.41 -28.25
C PRO A 586 -3.82 -24.64 -28.01
N ILE A 587 -4.01 -23.48 -28.66
CA ILE A 587 -5.22 -22.67 -28.47
C ILE A 587 -6.48 -23.39 -28.96
N ARG A 588 -6.37 -24.15 -30.07
CA ARG A 588 -7.48 -24.97 -30.58
C ARG A 588 -7.81 -26.10 -29.63
N GLN A 589 -6.80 -26.78 -29.09
CA GLN A 589 -7.00 -27.84 -28.10
C GLN A 589 -7.66 -27.29 -26.84
N MET A 590 -7.23 -26.12 -26.35
CA MET A 590 -7.85 -25.44 -25.21
C MET A 590 -9.33 -25.16 -25.44
N ILE A 591 -9.71 -24.55 -26.57
CA ILE A 591 -11.12 -24.26 -26.90
C ILE A 591 -11.94 -25.55 -27.05
N ARG A 592 -11.38 -26.59 -27.67
CA ARG A 592 -12.03 -27.89 -27.80
C ARG A 592 -12.26 -28.53 -26.44
N GLU A 593 -11.28 -28.46 -25.54
CA GLU A 593 -11.37 -29.01 -24.19
C GLU A 593 -12.44 -28.27 -23.36
N LEU A 594 -12.50 -26.93 -23.46
CA LEU A 594 -13.59 -26.14 -22.88
C LEU A 594 -14.97 -26.61 -23.36
N ARG A 595 -15.11 -26.96 -24.64
CA ARG A 595 -16.39 -27.50 -25.15
C ARG A 595 -16.72 -28.88 -24.56
N LYS A 596 -15.73 -29.76 -24.39
CA LYS A 596 -15.94 -31.08 -23.77
C LYS A 596 -16.35 -30.97 -22.31
N ILE A 597 -15.69 -30.12 -21.52
CA ILE A 597 -15.96 -29.98 -20.09
C ILE A 597 -17.29 -29.25 -19.83
N SER A 598 -17.64 -28.26 -20.66
CA SER A 598 -18.84 -27.44 -20.44
C SER A 598 -20.15 -28.22 -20.51
N GLY A 599 -20.22 -29.34 -21.26
CA GLY A 599 -21.41 -30.19 -21.31
C GLY A 599 -22.66 -29.40 -21.69
N ALA A 600 -23.66 -29.38 -20.80
CA ALA A 600 -24.91 -28.60 -20.90
C ALA A 600 -24.80 -27.15 -20.42
N LEU A 601 -23.71 -26.76 -19.76
CA LEU A 601 -23.42 -25.36 -19.46
C LEU A 601 -22.80 -24.66 -20.66
N SER A 602 -22.86 -23.33 -20.65
CA SER A 602 -22.16 -22.54 -21.66
C SER A 602 -20.66 -22.54 -21.40
N VAL A 603 -19.86 -22.63 -22.46
CA VAL A 603 -18.39 -22.45 -22.43
C VAL A 603 -18.01 -21.15 -21.72
N ILE A 604 -18.86 -20.11 -21.84
CA ILE A 604 -18.60 -18.79 -21.25
C ILE A 604 -18.51 -18.81 -19.71
N PHE A 605 -19.00 -19.86 -19.06
CA PHE A 605 -18.92 -20.01 -17.61
C PHE A 605 -17.55 -20.51 -17.13
N TYR A 606 -16.78 -21.14 -18.02
CA TYR A 606 -15.40 -21.56 -17.75
C TYR A 606 -14.39 -20.54 -18.30
N ALA A 607 -14.58 -20.06 -19.54
CA ALA A 607 -13.73 -19.06 -20.16
C ALA A 607 -14.57 -17.92 -20.76
N ARG A 608 -14.28 -16.65 -20.47
CA ARG A 608 -15.16 -15.52 -20.76
C ARG A 608 -15.03 -14.95 -22.17
N GLY A 609 -13.94 -15.21 -22.88
CA GLY A 609 -13.70 -14.78 -24.25
C GLY A 609 -12.30 -15.12 -24.73
N LEU A 610 -12.01 -14.74 -25.97
CA LEU A 610 -10.70 -14.87 -26.62
C LEU A 610 -10.17 -13.49 -27.00
N VAL A 611 -9.07 -13.09 -26.38
CA VAL A 611 -8.28 -11.90 -26.71
C VAL A 611 -7.33 -12.23 -27.86
N ILE A 612 -7.33 -11.39 -28.89
CA ILE A 612 -6.46 -11.51 -30.07
C ILE A 612 -5.31 -10.51 -29.90
N SER A 613 -4.12 -10.99 -29.57
CA SER A 613 -2.90 -10.15 -29.54
C SER A 613 -2.44 -9.85 -30.97
N HIS A 614 -1.73 -8.73 -31.16
CA HIS A 614 -1.28 -8.21 -32.46
C HIS A 614 -2.42 -8.20 -33.51
N CYS A 615 -3.61 -7.74 -33.12
CA CYS A 615 -4.76 -7.63 -34.01
C CYS A 615 -4.60 -6.40 -34.93
N GLU A 616 -4.33 -6.63 -36.22
CA GLU A 616 -4.03 -5.56 -37.18
C GLU A 616 -5.05 -5.47 -38.33
N SER A 617 -5.95 -6.46 -38.45
CA SER A 617 -6.93 -6.51 -39.53
C SER A 617 -8.31 -6.98 -39.07
N ALA A 618 -9.33 -6.76 -39.91
CA ALA A 618 -10.66 -7.33 -39.69
C ALA A 618 -10.66 -8.85 -39.88
N GLU A 619 -9.73 -9.39 -40.66
CA GLU A 619 -9.58 -10.82 -40.90
C GLU A 619 -9.16 -11.55 -39.62
N ASP A 620 -8.35 -10.94 -38.76
CA ASP A 620 -7.94 -11.54 -37.48
C ASP A 620 -9.15 -11.82 -36.56
N ILE A 621 -10.09 -10.88 -36.51
CA ILE A 621 -11.35 -11.02 -35.77
C ILE A 621 -12.23 -12.14 -36.37
N GLU A 622 -12.24 -12.26 -37.70
CA GLU A 622 -12.95 -13.32 -38.41
C GLU A 622 -12.33 -14.70 -38.14
N ASN A 623 -11.00 -14.79 -38.18
CA ASN A 623 -10.27 -16.04 -37.94
C ASN A 623 -10.52 -16.53 -36.51
N ALA A 624 -10.49 -15.64 -35.52
CA ALA A 624 -10.85 -15.99 -34.15
C ALA A 624 -12.32 -16.43 -34.00
N SER A 625 -13.25 -15.76 -34.69
CA SER A 625 -14.67 -16.13 -34.70
C SER A 625 -14.90 -17.51 -35.33
N LYS A 626 -14.21 -17.80 -36.44
CA LYS A 626 -14.21 -19.13 -37.09
C LYS A 626 -13.63 -20.19 -36.16
N LEU A 627 -12.51 -19.91 -35.50
CA LEU A 627 -11.90 -20.86 -34.56
C LEU A 627 -12.84 -21.19 -33.39
N ALA A 628 -13.50 -20.19 -32.82
CA ALA A 628 -14.49 -20.38 -31.76
C ALA A 628 -15.66 -21.26 -32.20
N MET A 629 -16.12 -21.13 -33.45
CA MET A 629 -17.14 -22.01 -34.02
C MET A 629 -16.62 -23.41 -34.30
N LEU A 630 -15.44 -23.56 -34.91
CA LEU A 630 -14.86 -24.84 -35.30
C LEU A 630 -14.51 -25.72 -34.09
N ALA A 631 -13.87 -25.13 -33.08
CA ALA A 631 -13.41 -25.85 -31.90
C ALA A 631 -14.41 -25.82 -30.74
N GLY A 632 -15.03 -24.65 -30.51
CA GLY A 632 -15.94 -24.41 -29.39
C GLY A 632 -17.41 -24.68 -29.70
N ARG A 633 -17.78 -24.79 -30.99
CA ARG A 633 -19.17 -24.96 -31.46
C ARG A 633 -20.14 -23.94 -30.88
N THR A 634 -19.70 -22.68 -30.75
CA THR A 634 -20.51 -21.62 -30.13
C THR A 634 -20.24 -20.25 -30.73
N LYS A 635 -21.30 -19.47 -30.96
CA LYS A 635 -21.25 -18.03 -31.32
C LYS A 635 -21.22 -17.12 -30.10
N ALA A 636 -21.52 -17.67 -28.92
CA ALA A 636 -21.63 -16.93 -27.66
C ALA A 636 -20.28 -16.59 -27.03
N PHE A 637 -19.18 -17.14 -27.54
CA PHE A 637 -17.82 -16.88 -27.05
C PHE A 637 -17.34 -15.52 -27.61
N PRO A 638 -17.19 -14.47 -26.77
CA PRO A 638 -16.79 -13.15 -27.24
C PRO A 638 -15.37 -13.13 -27.80
N ILE A 639 -15.20 -12.44 -28.92
CA ILE A 639 -13.90 -12.19 -29.56
C ILE A 639 -13.49 -10.75 -29.26
N ILE A 640 -12.27 -10.58 -28.73
CA ILE A 640 -11.80 -9.34 -28.13
C ILE A 640 -10.52 -8.90 -28.86
N PRO A 641 -10.59 -7.98 -29.84
CA PRO A 641 -9.37 -7.45 -30.45
C PRO A 641 -8.56 -6.66 -29.43
N LEU A 642 -7.25 -6.92 -29.35
CA LEU A 642 -6.28 -6.09 -28.61
C LEU A 642 -5.54 -5.18 -29.57
N PHE A 643 -5.75 -3.88 -29.44
CA PHE A 643 -4.99 -2.85 -30.16
C PHE A 643 -3.85 -2.36 -29.26
N GLU A 644 -2.62 -2.80 -29.56
CA GLU A 644 -1.45 -2.59 -28.69
C GLU A 644 -0.31 -1.79 -29.33
N SER A 645 -0.15 -1.80 -30.65
CA SER A 645 0.81 -0.94 -31.36
C SER A 645 0.21 0.43 -31.71
N LYS A 646 1.07 1.40 -32.04
CA LYS A 646 0.63 2.70 -32.57
C LYS A 646 -0.29 2.51 -33.79
N GLU A 647 0.15 1.71 -34.75
CA GLU A 647 -0.53 1.48 -36.02
C GLU A 647 -1.90 0.84 -35.79
N ALA A 648 -1.98 -0.16 -34.91
CA ALA A 648 -3.25 -0.83 -34.58
C ALA A 648 -4.25 0.14 -33.92
N LEU A 649 -3.81 1.00 -33.00
CA LEU A 649 -4.68 2.01 -32.37
C LEU A 649 -5.21 3.04 -33.38
N VAL A 650 -4.38 3.49 -34.32
CA VAL A 650 -4.79 4.40 -35.41
C VAL A 650 -5.79 3.70 -36.34
N GLN A 651 -5.54 2.43 -36.67
CA GLN A 651 -6.37 1.67 -37.61
C GLN A 651 -7.62 1.04 -36.98
N ALA A 652 -7.77 1.05 -35.65
CA ALA A 652 -8.88 0.44 -34.92
C ALA A 652 -10.26 0.79 -35.51
N LYS A 653 -10.47 2.05 -35.89
CA LYS A 653 -11.67 2.54 -36.59
C LYS A 653 -11.92 1.79 -37.90
N LYS A 654 -10.91 1.71 -38.76
CA LYS A 654 -10.98 1.06 -40.08
C LYS A 654 -11.23 -0.44 -39.91
N ILE A 655 -10.48 -1.09 -39.02
CA ILE A 655 -10.60 -2.52 -38.71
C ILE A 655 -12.03 -2.87 -38.29
N LEU A 656 -12.57 -2.17 -37.28
CA LEU A 656 -13.92 -2.45 -36.80
C LEU A 656 -14.99 -2.10 -37.84
N LYS A 657 -14.83 -1.00 -38.59
CA LYS A 657 -15.77 -0.64 -39.67
C LYS A 657 -15.80 -1.73 -40.74
N SER A 658 -14.64 -2.23 -41.16
CA SER A 658 -14.54 -3.33 -42.13
C SER A 658 -15.17 -4.62 -41.61
N TRP A 659 -14.98 -4.94 -40.32
CA TRP A 659 -15.61 -6.12 -39.71
C TRP A 659 -17.14 -5.98 -39.61
N LEU A 660 -17.65 -4.80 -39.24
CA LEU A 660 -19.10 -4.53 -39.11
C LEU A 660 -19.82 -4.39 -40.46
N ALA A 661 -19.10 -4.24 -41.56
CA ALA A 661 -19.69 -4.21 -42.90
C ALA A 661 -20.48 -5.49 -43.22
N LYS A 662 -20.14 -6.62 -42.58
CA LYS A 662 -20.90 -7.86 -42.68
C LYS A 662 -22.07 -7.87 -41.69
N LYS A 663 -23.30 -7.98 -42.20
CA LYS A 663 -24.53 -8.06 -41.37
C LYS A 663 -24.50 -9.18 -40.33
N SER A 664 -23.89 -10.32 -40.66
CA SER A 664 -23.72 -11.46 -39.75
C SER A 664 -22.95 -11.11 -38.47
N ASN A 665 -21.98 -10.20 -38.56
CA ASN A 665 -21.13 -9.81 -37.44
C ASN A 665 -21.88 -8.88 -36.48
N VAL A 666 -22.68 -7.95 -37.03
CA VAL A 666 -23.60 -7.10 -36.26
C VAL A 666 -24.63 -7.95 -35.53
N GLU A 667 -25.21 -8.94 -36.22
CA GLU A 667 -26.17 -9.88 -35.64
C GLU A 667 -25.53 -10.72 -34.53
N GLN A 668 -24.30 -11.21 -34.73
CA GLN A 668 -23.54 -11.93 -33.72
C GLN A 668 -23.36 -11.09 -32.45
N ALA A 669 -22.89 -9.84 -32.59
CA ALA A 669 -22.70 -8.95 -31.45
C ALA A 669 -24.03 -8.65 -30.72
N ARG A 670 -25.12 -8.38 -31.47
CA ARG A 670 -26.44 -8.09 -30.88
C ARG A 670 -27.05 -9.29 -30.15
N ARG A 671 -27.10 -10.45 -30.81
CA ARG A 671 -27.80 -11.64 -30.28
C ARG A 671 -26.97 -12.44 -29.30
N HIS A 672 -25.67 -12.62 -29.58
CA HIS A 672 -24.83 -13.53 -28.81
C HIS A 672 -23.91 -12.83 -27.82
N TRP A 673 -23.57 -11.55 -28.04
CA TRP A 673 -22.77 -10.73 -27.11
C TRP A 673 -23.58 -9.61 -26.45
N PHE A 674 -24.91 -9.75 -26.46
CA PHE A 674 -25.87 -8.87 -25.79
C PHE A 674 -25.74 -7.39 -26.20
N GLY A 675 -25.45 -7.11 -27.47
CA GLY A 675 -25.29 -5.75 -27.99
C GLY A 675 -24.00 -5.06 -27.58
N HIS A 676 -22.98 -5.82 -27.16
CA HIS A 676 -21.68 -5.28 -26.76
C HIS A 676 -20.55 -5.91 -27.58
N ILE A 677 -19.49 -5.13 -27.79
CA ILE A 677 -18.19 -5.62 -28.27
C ILE A 677 -17.15 -5.23 -27.23
N GLU A 678 -16.43 -6.21 -26.70
CA GLU A 678 -15.29 -5.94 -25.83
C GLU A 678 -14.07 -5.61 -26.72
N VAL A 679 -13.34 -4.54 -26.40
CA VAL A 679 -12.10 -4.16 -27.11
C VAL A 679 -11.00 -3.92 -26.08
N MET A 680 -9.85 -4.56 -26.24
CA MET A 680 -8.72 -4.39 -25.34
C MET A 680 -7.75 -3.33 -25.85
N LEU A 681 -7.23 -2.51 -24.95
CA LEU A 681 -6.31 -1.41 -25.25
C LEU A 681 -4.96 -1.65 -24.57
N GLY A 682 -3.89 -1.73 -25.38
CA GLY A 682 -2.51 -1.96 -24.93
C GLY A 682 -1.79 -0.66 -24.60
N TYR A 683 -1.77 -0.30 -23.32
CA TYR A 683 -1.10 0.92 -22.86
C TYR A 683 0.42 0.78 -22.77
N SER A 684 0.92 -0.30 -22.16
CA SER A 684 2.36 -0.48 -21.95
C SER A 684 3.12 -0.71 -23.26
N ASP A 685 2.54 -1.47 -24.18
CA ASP A 685 3.16 -1.77 -25.47
C ASP A 685 3.22 -0.52 -26.35
N SER A 686 2.12 0.22 -26.50
CA SER A 686 2.15 1.51 -27.24
C SER A 686 3.06 2.54 -26.55
N ALA A 687 3.06 2.65 -25.22
CA ALA A 687 3.97 3.57 -24.52
C ALA A 687 5.45 3.18 -24.69
N LYS A 688 5.76 1.88 -24.81
CA LYS A 688 7.12 1.41 -25.10
C LYS A 688 7.59 1.89 -26.49
N GLU A 689 6.69 1.97 -27.46
CA GLU A 689 6.99 2.39 -28.84
C GLU A 689 7.13 3.90 -29.00
N ILE A 690 6.22 4.68 -28.40
CA ILE A 690 6.10 6.12 -28.70
C ILE A 690 6.20 7.05 -27.49
N GLY A 691 6.31 6.51 -26.27
CA GLY A 691 6.29 7.28 -25.03
C GLY A 691 4.89 7.40 -24.42
N VAL A 692 4.81 7.71 -23.13
CA VAL A 692 3.56 7.64 -22.34
C VAL A 692 2.52 8.67 -22.76
N LEU A 693 2.91 9.94 -22.94
CA LEU A 693 1.97 11.01 -23.33
C LEU A 693 1.31 10.74 -24.70
N PRO A 694 2.06 10.55 -25.79
CA PRO A 694 1.48 10.27 -27.11
C PRO A 694 0.67 8.98 -27.13
N SER A 695 1.12 7.91 -26.44
CA SER A 695 0.33 6.68 -26.27
C SER A 695 -1.04 6.95 -25.63
N ARG A 696 -1.09 7.69 -24.51
CA ARG A 696 -2.35 8.00 -23.82
C ARG A 696 -3.30 8.86 -24.67
N ILE A 697 -2.77 9.83 -25.42
CA ILE A 697 -3.56 10.65 -26.36
C ILE A 697 -4.15 9.77 -27.47
N LEU A 698 -3.33 8.87 -28.03
CA LEU A 698 -3.76 7.95 -29.07
C LEU A 698 -4.86 6.99 -28.58
N ILE A 699 -4.72 6.46 -27.36
CA ILE A 699 -5.73 5.61 -26.73
C ILE A 699 -7.04 6.36 -26.50
N GLN A 700 -6.97 7.61 -26.03
CA GLN A 700 -8.17 8.44 -25.88
C GLN A 700 -8.91 8.63 -27.22
N LYS A 701 -8.16 8.95 -28.28
CA LYS A 701 -8.71 9.09 -29.63
C LYS A 701 -9.32 7.77 -30.13
N ALA A 702 -8.60 6.66 -29.97
CA ALA A 702 -9.06 5.34 -30.39
C ALA A 702 -10.39 4.96 -29.70
N MET A 703 -10.53 5.20 -28.39
CA MET A 703 -11.79 4.96 -27.68
C MET A 703 -12.95 5.78 -28.27
N GLN A 704 -12.72 7.05 -28.58
CA GLN A 704 -13.74 7.91 -29.19
C GLN A 704 -14.11 7.45 -30.59
N ASP A 705 -13.13 7.08 -31.41
CA ASP A 705 -13.33 6.58 -32.77
C ASP A 705 -14.06 5.24 -32.78
N ILE A 706 -13.73 4.33 -31.86
CA ILE A 706 -14.43 3.05 -31.66
C ILE A 706 -15.89 3.32 -31.28
N GLU A 707 -16.15 4.19 -30.29
CA GLU A 707 -17.52 4.51 -29.88
C GLU A 707 -18.36 5.06 -31.05
N ASN A 708 -17.80 6.00 -31.81
CA ASN A 708 -18.45 6.57 -32.99
C ASN A 708 -18.70 5.52 -34.10
N THR A 709 -17.81 4.53 -34.23
CA THR A 709 -17.94 3.46 -35.22
C THR A 709 -19.03 2.45 -34.84
N LEU A 710 -19.19 2.14 -33.55
CA LEU A 710 -20.19 1.17 -33.08
C LEU A 710 -21.61 1.76 -32.98
N ARG A 711 -21.72 3.07 -32.72
CA ARG A 711 -22.99 3.77 -32.48
C ARG A 711 -24.08 3.53 -33.55
N PRO A 712 -23.81 3.62 -34.86
CA PRO A 712 -24.83 3.39 -35.90
C PRO A 712 -25.41 1.97 -35.88
N SER A 713 -24.63 1.00 -35.41
CA SER A 713 -25.05 -0.40 -35.31
C SER A 713 -25.80 -0.71 -34.01
N GLY A 714 -26.07 0.28 -33.15
CA GLY A 714 -26.71 0.08 -31.84
C GLY A 714 -25.90 -0.83 -30.90
N ILE A 715 -24.59 -0.97 -31.15
CA ILE A 715 -23.67 -1.78 -30.36
C ILE A 715 -22.88 -0.83 -29.44
N LYS A 716 -22.62 -1.27 -28.21
CA LYS A 716 -21.83 -0.50 -27.24
C LYS A 716 -20.45 -1.12 -27.03
N PRO A 717 -19.37 -0.32 -26.96
CA PRO A 717 -18.07 -0.83 -26.57
C PRO A 717 -18.02 -1.18 -25.08
N VAL A 718 -17.25 -2.20 -24.73
CA VAL A 718 -16.75 -2.44 -23.39
C VAL A 718 -15.23 -2.37 -23.49
N PHE A 719 -14.64 -1.29 -22.99
CA PHE A 719 -13.20 -1.12 -23.02
C PHE A 719 -12.54 -1.99 -21.94
N PHE A 720 -11.66 -2.89 -22.39
CA PHE A 720 -10.82 -3.71 -21.55
C PHE A 720 -9.44 -3.06 -21.42
N HIS A 721 -9.18 -2.45 -20.27
CA HIS A 721 -7.95 -1.70 -20.02
C HIS A 721 -6.81 -2.64 -19.58
N GLY A 722 -5.74 -2.69 -20.37
CA GLY A 722 -4.52 -3.47 -20.10
C GLY A 722 -3.68 -2.94 -18.92
N SER A 723 -2.61 -3.67 -18.59
CA SER A 723 -1.74 -3.44 -17.42
C SER A 723 -1.11 -2.03 -17.34
N GLY A 724 -0.65 -1.46 -18.46
CA GLY A 724 0.00 -0.13 -18.50
C GLY A 724 -0.92 1.08 -18.32
N GLY A 725 -2.23 0.88 -18.44
CA GLY A 725 -3.24 1.90 -18.16
C GLY A 725 -3.96 1.59 -16.88
N SER A 726 -3.46 0.63 -16.10
CA SER A 726 -4.20 0.08 -15.00
C SER A 726 -4.27 1.14 -13.90
N VAL A 727 -5.47 1.68 -13.81
CA VAL A 727 -6.19 2.18 -12.63
C VAL A 727 -5.70 1.55 -11.30
N ALA A 728 -5.23 0.29 -11.35
CA ALA A 728 -4.69 -0.46 -10.24
C ALA A 728 -3.28 -0.06 -9.79
N ARG A 729 -2.42 0.54 -10.61
CA ARG A 729 -0.98 0.60 -10.32
C ARG A 729 -0.60 1.30 -9.03
N GLY A 730 -1.38 2.22 -8.47
CA GLY A 730 -1.21 2.71 -7.09
C GLY A 730 -0.34 3.95 -6.87
N GLY A 731 0.04 4.63 -7.96
CA GLY A 731 0.84 5.87 -7.95
C GLY A 731 0.01 7.15 -8.12
N GLY A 732 -1.10 7.07 -8.86
CA GLY A 732 -2.17 8.07 -8.90
C GLY A 732 -3.41 7.59 -8.15
N SER A 733 -4.41 8.46 -7.93
CA SER A 733 -5.73 8.00 -7.48
C SER A 733 -6.40 7.27 -8.61
N LEU A 734 -7.17 6.26 -8.25
CA LEU A 734 -8.17 5.67 -9.13
C LEU A 734 -8.96 6.75 -9.88
N LYS A 735 -9.37 7.80 -9.16
CA LYS A 735 -10.10 8.97 -9.65
C LYS A 735 -9.36 9.69 -10.78
N GLU A 736 -8.06 9.96 -10.63
CA GLU A 736 -7.23 10.57 -11.68
C GLU A 736 -7.12 9.66 -12.89
N GLN A 737 -6.84 8.38 -12.67
CA GLN A 737 -6.59 7.44 -13.77
C GLN A 737 -7.80 7.20 -14.66
N VAL A 738 -9.01 7.17 -14.09
CA VAL A 738 -10.23 7.07 -14.89
C VAL A 738 -10.73 8.43 -15.36
N SER A 739 -10.23 9.57 -14.86
CA SER A 739 -10.82 10.93 -15.02
C SER A 739 -11.18 11.29 -16.46
N TRP A 740 -10.40 10.80 -17.40
CA TRP A 740 -10.45 11.11 -18.83
C TRP A 740 -11.09 10.01 -19.68
N TRP A 741 -11.51 8.90 -19.06
CA TRP A 741 -12.23 7.84 -19.76
C TRP A 741 -13.59 8.34 -20.26
N PRO A 742 -14.02 7.96 -21.48
CA PRO A 742 -15.34 8.30 -21.98
C PRO A 742 -16.45 7.62 -21.14
N ASN A 743 -17.67 8.15 -21.25
CA ASN A 743 -18.82 7.60 -20.52
C ASN A 743 -19.06 6.11 -20.82
N SER A 744 -18.85 5.71 -22.08
CA SER A 744 -18.94 4.32 -22.54
C SER A 744 -17.98 3.38 -21.80
N ALA A 745 -16.74 3.82 -21.50
CA ALA A 745 -15.78 3.06 -20.69
C ALA A 745 -16.21 2.95 -19.22
N MET A 746 -16.92 3.95 -18.70
CA MET A 746 -17.42 3.95 -17.32
C MET A 746 -18.74 3.19 -17.12
N GLU A 747 -19.46 2.80 -18.18
CA GLU A 747 -20.71 2.03 -18.06
C GLU A 747 -20.46 0.59 -17.57
N LYS A 748 -19.40 -0.05 -18.09
CA LYS A 748 -19.01 -1.43 -17.78
C LYS A 748 -17.48 -1.55 -17.66
N PRO A 749 -16.84 -0.92 -16.65
CA PRO A 749 -15.39 -0.89 -16.55
C PRO A 749 -14.83 -2.32 -16.49
N LYS A 750 -13.91 -2.64 -17.40
CA LYS A 750 -13.17 -3.90 -17.41
C LYS A 750 -11.68 -3.60 -17.31
N ILE A 751 -11.05 -4.00 -16.22
CA ILE A 751 -9.71 -3.54 -15.84
C ILE A 751 -8.83 -4.75 -15.52
N THR A 752 -7.62 -4.75 -16.06
CA THR A 752 -6.57 -5.68 -15.66
C THR A 752 -6.05 -5.30 -14.27
N VAL A 753 -6.18 -6.18 -13.29
CA VAL A 753 -5.52 -6.03 -11.99
C VAL A 753 -4.22 -6.82 -12.08
N GLN A 754 -3.11 -6.09 -12.17
CA GLN A 754 -1.80 -6.71 -12.23
C GLN A 754 -1.45 -7.40 -10.93
N GLY A 755 -0.64 -8.46 -11.03
CA GLY A 755 -0.23 -9.27 -9.90
C GLY A 755 0.31 -8.46 -8.72
N GLU A 756 1.17 -7.46 -8.96
CA GLU A 756 1.76 -6.62 -7.89
C GLU A 756 0.74 -5.82 -7.09
N MET A 757 -0.44 -5.64 -7.67
CA MET A 757 -1.54 -4.94 -7.03
C MET A 757 -2.55 -5.88 -6.39
N ILE A 758 -2.55 -7.18 -6.73
CA ILE A 758 -3.52 -8.14 -6.18
C ILE A 758 -3.35 -8.23 -4.66
N GLN A 759 -2.13 -8.43 -4.16
CA GLN A 759 -1.87 -8.51 -2.72
C GLN A 759 -2.39 -7.27 -1.99
N ARG A 760 -2.17 -6.07 -2.56
CA ARG A 760 -2.61 -4.81 -1.95
C ARG A 760 -4.11 -4.58 -2.06
N LEU A 761 -4.72 -4.94 -3.19
CA LEU A 761 -6.14 -4.72 -3.45
C LEU A 761 -7.02 -5.69 -2.64
N PHE A 762 -6.58 -6.94 -2.53
CA PHE A 762 -7.25 -8.01 -1.80
C PHE A 762 -6.70 -8.19 -0.38
N ALA A 763 -5.83 -7.29 0.11
CA ALA A 763 -5.31 -7.33 1.47
C ALA A 763 -6.43 -7.36 2.52
N THR A 764 -7.44 -6.50 2.35
CA THR A 764 -8.60 -6.41 3.24
C THR A 764 -9.87 -6.06 2.44
N LYS A 765 -11.03 -6.47 2.96
CA LYS A 765 -12.33 -6.14 2.34
C LYS A 765 -12.56 -4.63 2.24
N GLU A 766 -12.03 -3.86 3.20
CA GLU A 766 -12.14 -2.41 3.23
C GLU A 766 -11.37 -1.75 2.08
N ILE A 767 -10.17 -2.23 1.77
CA ILE A 767 -9.38 -1.72 0.64
C ILE A 767 -10.06 -2.06 -0.68
N LEU A 768 -10.48 -3.31 -0.88
CA LEU A 768 -11.20 -3.74 -2.09
C LEU A 768 -12.48 -2.91 -2.29
N ASN A 769 -13.29 -2.75 -1.22
CA ASN A 769 -14.50 -1.95 -1.25
C ASN A 769 -14.21 -0.50 -1.61
N SER A 770 -13.21 0.11 -0.98
CA SER A 770 -12.83 1.50 -1.23
C SER A 770 -12.56 1.74 -2.71
N GLN A 771 -11.79 0.85 -3.36
CA GLN A 771 -11.49 0.98 -4.79
C GLN A 771 -12.74 0.83 -5.66
N CYS A 772 -13.56 -0.19 -5.41
CA CYS A 772 -14.79 -0.41 -6.18
C CYS A 772 -15.79 0.75 -6.02
N SER A 773 -15.95 1.25 -4.79
CA SER A 773 -16.79 2.40 -4.48
C SER A 773 -16.28 3.68 -5.14
N HIS A 774 -14.95 3.88 -5.23
CA HIS A 774 -14.40 5.03 -5.96
C HIS A 774 -14.77 5.00 -7.46
N LEU A 775 -14.67 3.84 -8.13
CA LEU A 775 -15.11 3.70 -9.53
C LEU A 775 -16.61 3.95 -9.69
N SER A 776 -17.40 3.38 -8.79
CA SER A 776 -18.85 3.54 -8.77
C SER A 776 -19.28 5.01 -8.61
N ASN A 777 -18.66 5.72 -7.65
CA ASN A 777 -18.91 7.13 -7.41
C ASN A 777 -18.51 8.01 -8.59
N GLU A 778 -17.36 7.71 -9.21
CA GLU A 778 -16.87 8.45 -10.37
C GLU A 778 -17.75 8.23 -11.61
N ALA A 779 -18.19 6.99 -11.86
CA ALA A 779 -19.16 6.67 -12.90
C ALA A 779 -20.48 7.45 -12.70
N MET A 780 -20.92 7.63 -11.46
CA MET A 780 -22.13 8.41 -11.17
C MET A 780 -21.94 9.90 -11.44
N ARG A 781 -20.84 10.50 -10.94
CA ARG A 781 -20.56 11.95 -11.12
C ARG A 781 -20.62 12.36 -12.60
N ARG A 782 -20.16 11.49 -13.50
CA ARG A 782 -20.14 11.74 -14.95
C ARG A 782 -21.47 11.70 -15.65
N ARG A 783 -22.47 11.01 -15.08
CA ARG A 783 -23.82 11.07 -15.62
C ARG A 783 -24.42 12.47 -15.51
N VAL A 784 -23.92 13.28 -14.58
CA VAL A 784 -24.40 14.65 -14.32
C VAL A 784 -23.60 15.71 -15.09
N LYS A 785 -22.28 15.52 -15.26
CA LYS A 785 -21.38 16.50 -15.89
C LYS A 785 -20.70 15.93 -17.14
N LYS A 786 -20.90 16.55 -18.31
CA LYS A 786 -20.12 16.23 -19.52
C LYS A 786 -18.66 16.65 -19.32
N ILE A 787 -17.73 15.74 -19.57
CA ILE A 787 -16.29 15.98 -19.45
C ILE A 787 -15.75 16.42 -20.81
N LYS A 788 -15.06 17.57 -20.86
CA LYS A 788 -14.21 17.96 -21.99
C LYS A 788 -12.90 17.19 -21.84
N SER A 789 -12.78 16.05 -22.50
CA SER A 789 -11.61 15.18 -22.39
C SER A 789 -10.67 15.28 -23.59
N VAL A 790 -11.13 15.77 -24.74
CA VAL A 790 -10.36 15.77 -26.00
C VAL A 790 -9.13 16.67 -25.88
N ALA A 791 -7.96 16.15 -26.23
CA ALA A 791 -6.72 16.91 -26.29
C ALA A 791 -6.81 18.08 -27.28
N SER A 792 -6.34 19.27 -26.88
CA SER A 792 -6.27 20.45 -27.73
C SER A 792 -5.16 20.35 -28.79
N SER A 793 -5.20 21.23 -29.79
CA SER A 793 -4.17 21.31 -30.84
C SER A 793 -2.78 21.56 -30.28
N SER A 794 -2.63 22.45 -29.28
CA SER A 794 -1.35 22.70 -28.61
C SER A 794 -0.85 21.47 -27.84
N LEU A 795 -1.74 20.69 -27.22
CA LEU A 795 -1.36 19.43 -26.58
C LEU A 795 -0.91 18.37 -27.60
N HIS A 796 -1.59 18.28 -28.75
CA HIS A 796 -1.15 17.43 -29.85
C HIS A 796 0.22 17.84 -30.40
N HIS A 797 0.44 19.15 -30.59
CA HIS A 797 1.71 19.70 -31.03
C HIS A 797 2.84 19.35 -30.05
N PHE A 798 2.66 19.64 -28.75
CA PHE A 798 3.61 19.25 -27.72
C PHE A 798 3.88 17.74 -27.71
N SER A 799 2.83 16.93 -27.80
CA SER A 799 2.97 15.48 -27.84
C SER A 799 3.75 14.95 -29.05
N SER A 800 3.71 15.63 -30.20
CA SER A 800 4.52 15.21 -31.36
C SER A 800 6.02 15.42 -31.14
N PHE A 801 6.43 16.48 -30.44
CA PHE A 801 7.83 16.66 -30.05
C PHE A 801 8.28 15.59 -29.05
N VAL A 802 7.43 15.25 -28.08
CA VAL A 802 7.70 14.18 -27.10
C VAL A 802 7.89 12.84 -27.82
N GLU A 803 7.00 12.49 -28.76
CA GLU A 803 7.12 11.27 -29.55
C GLU A 803 8.43 11.26 -30.37
N ALA A 804 8.76 12.37 -31.03
CA ALA A 804 9.95 12.46 -31.87
C ALA A 804 11.24 12.24 -31.06
N GLU A 805 11.37 12.88 -29.90
CA GLU A 805 12.56 12.74 -29.05
C GLU A 805 12.65 11.34 -28.41
N TYR A 806 11.51 10.75 -28.05
CA TYR A 806 11.47 9.37 -27.54
C TYR A 806 11.88 8.35 -28.61
N LYS A 807 11.38 8.50 -29.83
CA LYS A 807 11.79 7.63 -30.95
C LYS A 807 13.26 7.78 -31.30
N LYS A 808 13.75 9.02 -31.33
CA LYS A 808 15.17 9.34 -31.59
C LYS A 808 16.11 8.62 -30.62
N LEU A 809 15.76 8.58 -29.33
CA LEU A 809 16.53 7.85 -28.32
C LEU A 809 16.62 6.35 -28.64
N LEU A 810 15.50 5.75 -29.05
CA LEU A 810 15.39 4.30 -29.24
C LEU A 810 15.88 3.81 -30.60
N SER A 811 15.90 4.68 -31.61
CA SER A 811 16.44 4.38 -32.93
C SER A 811 17.96 4.47 -33.00
N ASP A 812 18.58 5.12 -32.02
CA ASP A 812 20.03 5.25 -31.90
C ASP A 812 20.61 3.99 -31.24
N GLY A 813 21.28 3.14 -32.04
CA GLY A 813 21.76 1.83 -31.60
C GLY A 813 22.79 1.92 -30.47
N GLU A 814 23.68 2.91 -30.50
CA GLU A 814 24.70 3.11 -29.46
C GLU A 814 24.05 3.55 -28.13
N LYS A 815 23.12 4.51 -28.20
CA LYS A 815 22.38 4.93 -27.00
C LYS A 815 21.51 3.82 -26.43
N LEU A 816 20.85 3.04 -27.29
CA LEU A 816 20.05 1.90 -26.85
C LEU A 816 20.92 0.86 -26.14
N GLU A 817 22.12 0.59 -26.64
CA GLU A 817 23.05 -0.35 -26.00
C GLU A 817 23.49 0.16 -24.63
N LEU A 818 23.89 1.44 -24.52
CA LEU A 818 24.22 2.08 -23.22
C LEU A 818 23.05 2.03 -22.23
N LEU A 819 21.82 2.20 -22.70
CA LEU A 819 20.61 2.07 -21.89
C LEU A 819 20.40 0.65 -21.37
N LEU A 820 20.59 -0.36 -22.21
CA LEU A 820 20.45 -1.76 -21.82
C LEU A 820 21.56 -2.17 -20.84
N GLU A 821 22.80 -1.73 -21.05
CA GLU A 821 23.94 -1.99 -20.16
C GLU A 821 23.81 -1.31 -18.79
N SER A 822 23.21 -0.12 -18.73
CA SER A 822 22.95 0.63 -17.48
C SER A 822 21.70 0.14 -16.73
N SER A 823 21.28 -1.10 -16.96
CA SER A 823 20.10 -1.71 -16.35
C SER A 823 20.30 -3.21 -16.10
N PRO A 824 19.50 -3.84 -15.21
CA PRO A 824 19.54 -5.30 -15.02
C PRO A 824 19.03 -6.12 -16.21
N TYR A 825 18.78 -5.51 -17.37
CA TYR A 825 18.14 -6.15 -18.51
C TYR A 825 18.91 -7.40 -19.00
N ARG A 826 20.25 -7.34 -19.01
CA ARG A 826 21.09 -8.47 -19.43
C ARG A 826 21.02 -9.67 -18.47
N TYR A 827 20.48 -9.49 -17.26
CA TYR A 827 20.37 -10.54 -16.24
C TYR A 827 18.96 -11.12 -16.15
N LEU A 828 18.02 -10.75 -17.03
CA LEU A 828 16.61 -11.20 -16.97
C LEU A 828 16.42 -12.73 -16.92
N ASP A 829 17.35 -13.48 -17.49
CA ASP A 829 17.45 -14.95 -17.44
C ASP A 829 17.84 -15.47 -16.04
N VAL A 830 18.75 -14.77 -15.35
CA VAL A 830 19.12 -15.03 -13.94
C VAL A 830 17.97 -14.64 -13.00
N LEU A 831 17.22 -13.59 -13.33
CA LEU A 831 16.16 -13.06 -12.47
C LEU A 831 14.95 -13.99 -12.33
N ARG A 832 14.66 -14.88 -13.30
CA ARG A 832 13.68 -15.99 -13.21
C ARG A 832 12.31 -15.61 -12.59
N ILE A 833 11.76 -14.47 -12.99
CA ILE A 833 10.75 -13.69 -12.21
C ILE A 833 9.29 -14.19 -12.38
N GLY A 834 9.01 -15.03 -13.38
CA GLY A 834 7.69 -15.61 -13.62
C GLY A 834 7.75 -16.81 -14.56
N SER A 835 6.63 -17.52 -14.76
CA SER A 835 6.58 -18.73 -15.59
C SER A 835 6.78 -18.46 -17.09
N ARG A 836 6.56 -17.21 -17.53
CA ARG A 836 6.68 -16.78 -18.93
C ARG A 836 8.13 -16.39 -19.25
N PRO A 837 8.70 -16.81 -20.39
CA PRO A 837 10.06 -16.41 -20.79
C PRO A 837 10.24 -14.89 -20.85
N ALA A 838 11.43 -14.37 -20.54
CA ALA A 838 11.66 -12.92 -20.54
C ALA A 838 11.85 -12.32 -21.96
N LYS A 839 12.27 -13.13 -22.93
CA LYS A 839 12.59 -12.71 -24.31
C LYS A 839 11.70 -13.44 -25.33
N ARG A 840 11.49 -12.83 -26.51
CA ARG A 840 10.74 -13.41 -27.65
C ARG A 840 11.61 -14.27 -28.61
N ARG A 841 12.94 -14.39 -28.42
CA ARG A 841 13.92 -14.84 -29.45
C ARG A 841 14.60 -16.21 -29.25
N LYS A 842 15.13 -16.76 -30.37
CA LYS A 842 16.21 -17.76 -30.51
C LYS A 842 17.57 -17.03 -30.65
N ASP A 843 18.67 -17.65 -30.24
CA ASP A 843 20.02 -17.05 -30.20
C ASP A 843 20.53 -16.56 -31.58
N GLY A 844 21.15 -15.37 -31.66
CA GLY A 844 21.94 -14.91 -32.82
C GLY A 844 21.56 -13.60 -33.53
N GLU A 845 20.43 -12.95 -33.24
CA GLU A 845 20.02 -11.69 -33.93
C GLU A 845 20.28 -10.40 -33.12
N THR A 846 20.61 -9.30 -33.81
CA THR A 846 20.84 -7.93 -33.28
C THR A 846 19.66 -7.38 -32.47
N PHE A 847 19.91 -6.81 -31.28
CA PHE A 847 18.89 -6.30 -30.37
C PHE A 847 18.00 -5.22 -31.01
N SER A 848 16.68 -5.39 -30.94
CA SER A 848 15.68 -4.41 -31.39
C SER A 848 14.55 -4.25 -30.38
N ILE A 849 13.95 -3.06 -30.31
CA ILE A 849 12.89 -2.76 -29.33
C ILE A 849 11.62 -3.61 -29.50
N SER A 850 11.36 -4.09 -30.72
CA SER A 850 10.23 -4.98 -31.03
C SER A 850 10.39 -6.36 -30.39
N SER A 851 11.63 -6.80 -30.13
CA SER A 851 11.92 -8.06 -29.43
C SER A 851 11.72 -7.98 -27.90
N LEU A 852 11.69 -6.77 -27.33
CA LEU A 852 11.55 -6.53 -25.90
C LEU A 852 10.08 -6.62 -25.46
N ARG A 853 9.80 -7.35 -24.37
CA ARG A 853 8.46 -7.36 -23.74
C ARG A 853 8.28 -6.16 -22.81
N ALA A 854 7.07 -5.60 -22.74
CA ALA A 854 6.81 -4.39 -21.97
C ALA A 854 6.97 -4.54 -20.44
N ILE A 855 6.70 -5.72 -19.88
CA ILE A 855 6.85 -5.98 -18.43
C ILE A 855 8.34 -5.98 -18.01
N PRO A 856 9.23 -6.79 -18.62
CA PRO A 856 10.67 -6.70 -18.36
C PRO A 856 11.24 -5.30 -18.59
N TRP A 857 10.76 -4.59 -19.61
CA TRP A 857 11.16 -3.21 -19.89
C TRP A 857 10.92 -2.30 -18.68
N VAL A 858 9.67 -2.20 -18.20
CA VAL A 858 9.32 -1.33 -17.05
C VAL A 858 10.03 -1.76 -15.77
N LEU A 859 10.20 -3.07 -15.56
CA LEU A 859 10.87 -3.59 -14.37
C LEU A 859 12.35 -3.16 -14.30
N CYS A 860 13.11 -3.26 -15.40
CA CYS A 860 14.54 -2.92 -15.39
C CYS A 860 14.75 -1.44 -15.02
N TRP A 861 13.89 -0.55 -15.53
CA TRP A 861 13.93 0.88 -15.18
C TRP A 861 13.47 1.18 -13.76
N THR A 862 12.64 0.31 -13.18
CA THR A 862 12.27 0.37 -11.76
C THR A 862 13.45 -0.01 -10.88
N GLN A 863 14.18 -1.05 -11.26
CA GLN A 863 15.32 -1.56 -10.52
C GLN A 863 16.46 -0.54 -10.43
N ASN A 864 16.83 0.11 -11.54
CA ASN A 864 17.91 1.10 -11.56
C ASN A 864 17.50 2.53 -11.15
N ARG A 865 16.25 2.73 -10.69
CA ARG A 865 15.71 4.00 -10.19
C ARG A 865 15.60 5.12 -11.23
N ALA A 866 15.71 4.81 -12.53
CA ALA A 866 15.64 5.82 -13.58
C ALA A 866 14.21 6.10 -14.05
N LEU A 867 13.34 5.07 -14.07
CA LEU A 867 11.96 5.15 -14.57
C LEU A 867 11.85 5.81 -15.96
N LEU A 868 12.89 5.66 -16.77
CA LEU A 868 13.09 6.39 -18.01
C LEU A 868 11.87 6.45 -18.96
N PRO A 869 11.14 5.34 -19.20
CA PRO A 869 10.06 5.33 -20.18
C PRO A 869 8.90 6.28 -19.87
N THR A 870 8.80 6.79 -18.63
CA THR A 870 7.65 7.60 -18.21
C THR A 870 7.82 9.09 -18.45
N TRP A 871 9.06 9.57 -18.64
CA TRP A 871 9.36 11.00 -18.63
C TRP A 871 10.26 11.47 -19.78
N TRP A 872 10.99 10.58 -20.45
CA TRP A 872 11.86 10.97 -21.56
C TRP A 872 11.09 11.65 -22.71
N GLY A 873 11.66 12.73 -23.24
CA GLY A 873 11.11 13.54 -24.32
C GLY A 873 10.28 14.73 -23.83
N ILE A 874 9.80 14.71 -22.58
CA ILE A 874 9.01 15.81 -22.00
C ILE A 874 9.83 17.08 -21.82
N GLY A 875 11.06 16.94 -21.31
CA GLY A 875 11.92 18.07 -20.98
C GLY A 875 12.38 18.81 -22.24
N THR A 876 12.92 18.07 -23.22
CA THR A 876 13.35 18.63 -24.50
C THR A 876 12.17 19.24 -25.25
N ALA A 877 11.02 18.55 -25.32
CA ALA A 877 9.82 19.13 -25.92
C ALA A 877 9.39 20.42 -25.21
N TRP A 878 9.44 20.47 -23.88
CA TRP A 878 9.07 21.65 -23.10
C TRP A 878 10.01 22.83 -23.36
N LYS A 879 11.30 22.55 -23.55
CA LYS A 879 12.28 23.58 -23.90
C LYS A 879 12.06 24.11 -25.32
N SER A 880 11.64 23.27 -26.25
CA SER A 880 11.52 23.59 -27.67
C SER A 880 10.23 24.33 -28.07
N ILE A 881 9.15 24.24 -27.28
CA ILE A 881 7.89 24.93 -27.62
C ILE A 881 7.91 26.43 -27.30
N SER A 882 7.12 27.21 -28.04
CA SER A 882 7.00 28.66 -27.89
C SER A 882 6.36 29.07 -26.56
N ALA A 883 6.60 30.30 -26.10
CA ALA A 883 5.96 30.83 -24.89
C ALA A 883 4.43 30.82 -24.96
N GLU A 884 3.86 31.06 -26.15
CA GLU A 884 2.42 30.99 -26.38
C GLU A 884 1.87 29.57 -26.16
N ASP A 885 2.53 28.54 -26.69
CA ASP A 885 2.12 27.15 -26.48
C ASP A 885 2.27 26.74 -25.00
N LYS A 886 3.28 27.26 -24.29
CA LYS A 886 3.43 27.05 -22.84
C LYS A 886 2.23 27.58 -22.05
N GLU A 887 1.75 28.79 -22.36
CA GLU A 887 0.56 29.36 -21.71
C GLU A 887 -0.72 28.58 -22.05
N LYS A 888 -0.87 28.14 -23.31
CA LYS A 888 -1.99 27.26 -23.69
C LYS A 888 -1.97 25.94 -22.91
N LEU A 889 -0.80 25.32 -22.72
CA LEU A 889 -0.68 24.10 -21.91
C LEU A 889 -1.02 24.34 -20.42
N LYS A 890 -0.67 25.50 -19.85
CA LYS A 890 -1.09 25.86 -18.48
C LYS A 890 -2.61 25.96 -18.33
N ILE A 891 -3.28 26.56 -19.32
CA ILE A 891 -4.75 26.63 -19.37
C ILE A 891 -5.33 25.22 -19.50
N GLU A 892 -4.80 24.42 -20.43
CA GLU A 892 -5.21 23.03 -20.65
C GLU A 892 -5.04 22.18 -19.37
N PHE A 893 -3.97 22.37 -18.60
CA PHE A 893 -3.73 21.64 -17.35
C PHE A 893 -4.82 21.92 -16.29
N LYS A 894 -5.36 23.15 -16.27
CA LYS A 894 -6.44 23.54 -15.36
C LYS A 894 -7.80 22.99 -15.80
N GLU A 895 -8.05 22.95 -17.11
CA GLU A 895 -9.37 22.62 -17.67
C GLU A 895 -9.56 21.16 -18.06
N ASN A 896 -8.51 20.48 -18.54
CA ASN A 896 -8.59 19.14 -19.11
C ASN A 896 -8.18 18.06 -18.09
N PRO A 897 -9.10 17.19 -17.62
CA PRO A 897 -8.79 16.12 -16.68
C PRO A 897 -7.76 15.11 -17.19
N PHE A 898 -7.66 14.91 -18.51
CA PHE A 898 -6.64 14.06 -19.13
C PHE A 898 -5.25 14.62 -18.84
N PHE A 899 -5.01 15.88 -19.23
CA PHE A 899 -3.69 16.49 -19.11
C PHE A 899 -3.33 16.71 -17.64
N SER A 900 -4.29 17.15 -16.81
CA SER A 900 -4.12 17.23 -15.35
C SER A 900 -3.71 15.90 -14.73
N SER A 901 -4.36 14.79 -15.12
CA SER A 901 -4.01 13.46 -14.64
C SER A 901 -2.63 13.02 -15.12
N PHE A 902 -2.25 13.36 -16.36
CA PHE A 902 -0.93 13.03 -16.89
C PHE A 902 0.18 13.75 -16.11
N VAL A 903 0.08 15.07 -15.93
CA VAL A 903 1.10 15.87 -15.22
C VAL A 903 1.25 15.42 -13.76
N LYS A 904 0.15 15.11 -13.06
CA LYS A 904 0.20 14.55 -11.69
C LYS A 904 0.90 13.19 -11.64
N SER A 905 0.58 12.31 -12.59
CA SER A 905 1.24 11.01 -12.73
C SER A 905 2.73 11.16 -13.04
N LEU A 906 3.10 12.12 -13.88
CA LEU A 906 4.49 12.42 -14.21
C LEU A 906 5.24 12.93 -12.98
N GLY A 907 4.67 13.88 -12.23
CA GLY A 907 5.26 14.38 -10.98
C GLY A 907 5.48 13.27 -9.95
N PHE A 908 4.51 12.35 -9.79
CA PHE A 908 4.67 11.15 -8.96
C PHE A 908 5.85 10.28 -9.39
N THR A 909 6.01 10.04 -10.69
CA THR A 909 7.12 9.22 -11.18
C THR A 909 8.46 9.92 -11.06
N LEU A 910 8.55 11.21 -11.44
CA LEU A 910 9.76 12.02 -11.29
C LEU A 910 10.23 12.10 -9.84
N GLY A 911 9.30 12.20 -8.87
CA GLY A 911 9.62 12.19 -7.44
C GLY A 911 10.21 10.89 -6.90
N LYS A 912 10.28 9.82 -7.71
CA LYS A 912 10.92 8.54 -7.38
C LYS A 912 12.26 8.31 -8.08
N VAL A 913 12.58 9.15 -9.06
CA VAL A 913 13.81 9.02 -9.86
C VAL A 913 15.02 9.40 -9.00
N GLU A 914 16.06 8.57 -9.05
CA GLU A 914 17.31 8.78 -8.32
C GLU A 914 18.49 8.71 -9.30
N LEU A 915 18.76 9.81 -10.02
CA LEU A 915 19.79 9.84 -11.07
C LEU A 915 21.19 9.47 -10.53
N ASN A 916 21.54 9.90 -9.32
CA ASN A 916 22.83 9.57 -8.70
C ASN A 916 22.97 8.05 -8.45
N VAL A 917 21.88 7.35 -8.13
CA VAL A 917 21.88 5.89 -8.01
C VAL A 917 22.03 5.26 -9.39
N TRP A 918 21.27 5.73 -10.38
CA TRP A 918 21.34 5.20 -11.74
C TRP A 918 22.75 5.39 -12.35
N LYS A 919 23.43 6.49 -12.05
CA LYS A 919 24.81 6.76 -12.47
C LYS A 919 25.79 5.63 -12.11
N LEU A 920 25.56 4.92 -11.00
CA LEU A 920 26.40 3.79 -10.58
C LEU A 920 26.30 2.57 -11.50
N TYR A 921 25.25 2.47 -12.32
CA TYR A 921 25.06 1.39 -13.29
C TYR A 921 25.83 1.65 -14.60
N PHE A 922 26.32 2.87 -14.84
CA PHE A 922 27.12 3.18 -16.01
C PHE A 922 28.57 2.74 -15.85
N LYS A 923 29.18 2.34 -16.97
CA LYS A 923 30.64 2.17 -17.06
C LYS A 923 31.32 3.55 -17.02
N ASN A 924 32.56 3.58 -16.55
CA ASN A 924 33.35 4.80 -16.58
C ASN A 924 33.98 5.01 -17.96
N SER A 925 33.20 5.54 -18.91
CA SER A 925 33.67 5.90 -20.26
C SER A 925 33.22 7.33 -20.65
N PRO A 926 33.95 8.03 -21.54
CA PRO A 926 33.55 9.36 -22.02
C PRO A 926 32.15 9.38 -22.64
N GLU A 927 31.78 8.34 -23.38
CA GLU A 927 30.48 8.18 -24.03
C GLU A 927 29.36 8.05 -22.99
N SER A 928 29.59 7.22 -21.97
CA SER A 928 28.66 7.05 -20.84
C SER A 928 28.45 8.36 -20.08
N GLN A 929 29.51 9.14 -19.87
CA GLN A 929 29.44 10.43 -19.20
C GLN A 929 28.70 11.47 -20.04
N ALA A 930 28.96 11.53 -21.34
CA ALA A 930 28.27 12.45 -22.27
C ALA A 930 26.78 12.12 -22.34
N PHE A 931 26.44 10.84 -22.48
CA PHE A 931 25.05 10.39 -22.50
C PHE A 931 24.34 10.67 -21.17
N PHE A 932 24.99 10.42 -20.03
CA PHE A 932 24.40 10.72 -18.72
C PHE A 932 24.12 12.23 -18.53
N LYS A 933 25.01 13.12 -19.01
CA LYS A 933 24.77 14.58 -18.99
C LYS A 933 23.54 14.99 -19.82
N GLN A 934 23.29 14.29 -20.93
CA GLN A 934 22.05 14.46 -21.70
C GLN A 934 20.84 14.08 -20.84
N MET A 935 20.91 12.97 -20.10
CA MET A 935 19.84 12.53 -19.20
C MET A 935 19.59 13.53 -18.06
N GLU A 936 20.64 14.06 -17.45
CA GLU A 936 20.53 15.08 -16.39
C GLU A 936 19.84 16.35 -16.91
N SER A 937 20.17 16.78 -18.13
CA SER A 937 19.56 17.93 -18.78
C SER A 937 18.07 17.69 -19.06
N GLU A 938 17.73 16.54 -19.65
CA GLU A 938 16.34 16.16 -19.91
C GLU A 938 15.51 16.10 -18.63
N PHE A 939 16.05 15.47 -17.57
CA PHE A 939 15.37 15.36 -16.29
C PHE A 939 15.13 16.74 -15.66
N LYS A 940 16.13 17.63 -15.69
CA LYS A 940 15.99 19.01 -15.20
C LYS A 940 14.86 19.75 -15.93
N PHE A 941 14.76 19.62 -17.25
CA PHE A 941 13.69 20.26 -18.01
C PHE A 941 12.32 19.61 -17.77
N ALA A 942 12.26 18.29 -17.52
CA ALA A 942 11.01 17.62 -17.16
C ALA A 942 10.51 18.05 -15.77
N ILE A 943 11.42 18.28 -14.82
CA ILE A 943 11.10 18.87 -13.51
C ILE A 943 10.55 20.29 -13.68
N ASP A 944 11.22 21.14 -14.48
CA ASP A 944 10.77 22.50 -14.78
C ASP A 944 9.36 22.53 -15.40
N PHE A 945 9.07 21.58 -16.31
CA PHE A 945 7.73 21.40 -16.86
C PHE A 945 6.69 21.14 -15.75
N VAL A 946 6.92 20.18 -14.86
CA VAL A 946 5.94 19.83 -13.80
C VAL A 946 5.79 20.96 -12.78
N THR A 947 6.88 21.60 -12.36
CA THR A 947 6.82 22.71 -11.39
C THR A 947 6.14 23.94 -12.01
N THR A 948 6.37 24.22 -13.29
CA THR A 948 5.70 25.30 -14.00
C THR A 948 4.20 25.04 -14.20
N MET A 949 3.81 23.80 -14.53
CA MET A 949 2.39 23.43 -14.69
C MET A 949 1.65 23.47 -13.35
N SER A 950 2.25 22.94 -12.29
CA SER A 950 1.62 22.85 -10.97
C SER A 950 1.62 24.17 -10.20
N GLY A 951 2.61 25.04 -10.44
CA GLY A 951 2.86 26.24 -9.62
C GLY A 951 3.49 25.91 -8.26
N ASP A 952 3.93 24.67 -8.04
CA ASP A 952 4.54 24.19 -6.80
C ASP A 952 5.94 23.65 -7.08
N LYS A 953 6.86 23.77 -6.11
CA LYS A 953 8.21 23.20 -6.21
C LYS A 953 8.22 21.69 -5.92
N ASN A 954 7.23 21.20 -5.16
CA ASN A 954 7.08 19.80 -4.83
C ASN A 954 6.45 19.03 -6.00
N LEU A 955 7.09 17.95 -6.40
CA LEU A 955 6.66 17.15 -7.56
C LEU A 955 5.35 16.40 -7.29
N ILE A 956 5.05 16.15 -6.02
CA ILE A 956 3.88 15.41 -5.57
C ILE A 956 2.98 16.34 -4.72
N TRP A 957 2.88 17.62 -5.13
CA TRP A 957 2.08 18.67 -4.47
C TRP A 957 0.64 18.27 -4.11
N HIS A 958 0.03 17.39 -4.91
CA HIS A 958 -1.34 16.93 -4.72
C HIS A 958 -1.46 15.83 -3.65
N ARG A 959 -0.34 15.30 -3.12
CA ARG A 959 -0.27 14.27 -2.06
C ARG A 959 0.99 14.40 -1.17
N PRO A 960 1.07 15.42 -0.31
CA PRO A 960 2.25 15.64 0.54
C PRO A 960 2.63 14.44 1.42
N TRP A 961 1.65 13.71 1.97
CA TRP A 961 1.93 12.50 2.77
C TRP A 961 2.63 11.39 1.98
N LEU A 962 2.31 11.25 0.69
CA LEU A 962 2.87 10.21 -0.18
C LEU A 962 4.28 10.58 -0.61
N GLU A 963 4.50 11.86 -0.91
CA GLU A 963 5.83 12.43 -1.14
C GLU A 963 6.77 12.14 0.03
N GLU A 964 6.28 12.40 1.25
CA GLU A 964 7.03 12.14 2.45
C GLU A 964 7.33 10.64 2.65
N SER A 965 6.34 9.76 2.45
CA SER A 965 6.56 8.30 2.53
C SER A 965 7.66 7.85 1.55
N ILE A 966 7.63 8.35 0.31
CA ILE A 966 8.66 8.06 -0.70
C ILE A 966 10.04 8.54 -0.23
N ARG A 967 10.13 9.80 0.21
CA ARG A 967 11.36 10.44 0.68
C ARG A 967 12.00 9.68 1.85
N LEU A 968 11.20 9.19 2.81
CA LEU A 968 11.72 8.44 3.96
C LEU A 968 12.25 7.06 3.61
N ARG A 969 11.68 6.42 2.59
CA ARG A 969 12.06 5.07 2.12
C ARG A 969 13.23 5.09 1.16
N ALA A 970 13.34 6.10 0.31
CA ALA A 970 14.26 6.11 -0.83
C ALA A 970 15.71 5.70 -0.47
N PRO A 971 16.32 6.19 0.63
CA PRO A 971 17.67 5.76 1.00
C PRO A 971 17.81 4.28 1.38
N HIS A 972 16.78 3.67 1.97
CA HIS A 972 16.80 2.23 2.30
C HIS A 972 16.82 1.35 1.04
N ILE A 973 16.41 1.90 -0.11
CA ILE A 973 16.50 1.21 -1.39
C ILE A 973 17.91 1.40 -1.99
N HIS A 974 18.63 2.50 -1.70
CA HIS A 974 19.97 2.75 -2.25
C HIS A 974 20.98 1.64 -1.89
N ILE A 975 20.95 1.14 -0.65
CA ILE A 975 21.83 0.03 -0.26
C ILE A 975 21.51 -1.26 -1.02
N LEU A 976 20.24 -1.52 -1.32
CA LEU A 976 19.81 -2.63 -2.16
C LEU A 976 20.27 -2.45 -3.61
N ASN A 977 20.23 -1.23 -4.14
CA ASN A 977 20.77 -0.90 -5.47
C ASN A 977 22.29 -1.17 -5.55
N ILE A 978 23.03 -0.79 -4.52
CA ILE A 978 24.47 -1.07 -4.42
C ILE A 978 24.74 -2.57 -4.35
N LEU A 979 24.01 -3.30 -3.49
CA LEU A 979 24.13 -4.75 -3.38
C LEU A 979 23.75 -5.46 -4.70
N GLN A 980 22.78 -4.93 -5.44
CA GLN A 980 22.41 -5.42 -6.77
C GLN A 980 23.58 -5.25 -7.76
N LEU A 981 24.27 -4.11 -7.76
CA LEU A 981 25.47 -3.91 -8.59
C LEU A 981 26.59 -4.89 -8.25
N ILE A 982 26.84 -5.10 -6.96
CA ILE A 982 27.83 -6.08 -6.49
C ILE A 982 27.44 -7.49 -6.96
N ALA A 983 26.16 -7.86 -6.81
CA ALA A 983 25.64 -9.15 -7.22
C ALA A 983 25.77 -9.39 -8.74
N MET A 984 25.42 -8.39 -9.56
CA MET A 984 25.56 -8.47 -11.01
C MET A 984 27.03 -8.62 -11.44
N ARG A 985 27.96 -7.87 -10.83
CA ARG A 985 29.40 -7.98 -11.14
C ARG A 985 29.97 -9.36 -10.81
N ARG A 986 29.44 -10.02 -9.78
CA ARG A 986 29.90 -11.34 -9.30
C ARG A 986 29.07 -12.51 -9.82
N TYR A 987 27.99 -12.26 -10.57
CA TYR A 987 26.97 -13.26 -10.92
C TYR A 987 26.40 -14.02 -9.69
N ASP A 988 26.22 -13.30 -8.57
CA ASP A 988 25.64 -13.85 -7.33
C ASP A 988 24.11 -13.90 -7.43
N GLU A 989 23.57 -15.03 -7.87
CA GLU A 989 22.12 -15.23 -8.08
C GLU A 989 21.29 -15.04 -6.79
N PRO A 990 21.63 -15.60 -5.62
CA PRO A 990 20.91 -15.35 -4.37
C PRO A 990 20.81 -13.87 -3.99
N LEU A 991 21.93 -13.14 -4.00
CA LEU A 991 21.95 -11.72 -3.65
C LEU A 991 21.17 -10.87 -4.67
N LEU A 992 21.29 -11.21 -5.95
CA LEU A 992 20.58 -10.51 -7.02
C LEU A 992 19.06 -10.69 -6.89
N LYS A 993 18.59 -11.89 -6.57
CA LYS A 993 17.15 -12.14 -6.35
C LYS A 993 16.61 -11.39 -5.14
N GLU A 994 17.35 -11.40 -4.03
CA GLU A 994 16.93 -10.73 -2.80
C GLU A 994 16.84 -9.21 -2.98
N THR A 995 17.84 -8.61 -3.65
CA THR A 995 17.83 -7.18 -3.97
C THR A 995 16.75 -6.82 -4.97
N LEU A 996 16.45 -7.68 -5.96
CA LEU A 996 15.36 -7.46 -6.91
C LEU A 996 14.00 -7.35 -6.19
N VAL A 997 13.72 -8.30 -5.27
CA VAL A 997 12.52 -8.26 -4.42
C VAL A 997 12.51 -6.96 -3.63
N GLY A 998 13.57 -6.69 -2.87
CA GLY A 998 13.62 -5.53 -1.98
C GLY A 998 13.45 -4.20 -2.71
N ILE A 999 14.06 -4.02 -3.89
CA ILE A 999 13.90 -2.80 -4.70
C ILE A 999 12.48 -2.70 -5.25
N ALA A 1000 11.90 -3.79 -5.78
CA ALA A 1000 10.53 -3.78 -6.28
C ALA A 1000 9.53 -3.43 -5.17
N CYS A 1001 9.71 -3.99 -3.98
CA CYS A 1001 8.86 -3.76 -2.81
C CYS A 1001 9.02 -2.35 -2.22
N GLY A 1002 10.24 -1.79 -2.27
CA GLY A 1002 10.49 -0.40 -1.88
C GLY A 1002 9.93 0.60 -2.88
N MET A 1003 10.02 0.31 -4.18
CA MET A 1003 9.55 1.18 -5.26
C MET A 1003 8.03 1.14 -5.42
N LEU A 1004 7.40 0.00 -5.13
CA LEU A 1004 5.97 -0.23 -5.38
C LEU A 1004 5.61 0.19 -6.81
N THR A 1005 4.61 1.06 -6.96
CA THR A 1005 4.18 1.60 -8.24
C THR A 1005 5.21 2.52 -8.89
N THR A 1006 5.48 2.34 -10.18
CA THR A 1006 6.49 3.16 -10.88
C THR A 1006 6.06 3.80 -12.20
N GLY A 1007 4.91 3.45 -12.80
CA GLY A 1007 4.45 4.10 -14.03
C GLY A 1007 3.07 3.68 -14.51
#